data_AF-A0A1E7G5L3-F1
#
_entry.id   AF-A0A1E7G5L3-F1
#
_cell.length_a   1.000
_cell.length_b   1.000
_cell.length_c   1.000
_cell.angle_alpha   90.00
_cell.angle_beta   90.00
_cell.angle_gamma   90.00
#
_symmetry.space_group_name_H-M   'P 1'
#
loop_
_entity.id
_entity.type
_entity.pdbx_description
1 polymer ?
#
loop_
_entity_poly.entity_id
_entity_poly.type
_entity_poly.pdbx_seq_one_letter_code
_entity_poly.pdbx_strand_id
1 'polypeptide(L)'
;MSLDNFKKQTITWDMINQSFEQPIQIMEGDVNARTILLKITDNGSVLDLTGYSVKLTYQYMYKSQSGFIMLTPNDISKGEFTLIIPTEMTVSGLIKSNLILLNESLEQVIVSKNLTFISDNSTVTDLAQEVNNKIDDFTKLLLENMPQVMRSELNDLHAQTDSNTSNIELKANVADMTSLQNAMTKLQNEVETFGITPENSVTIKSLLDEITGILSDLSQKGIDITNLRSKIDEVRLETTAKLAHKIGGGVKAEPEDLSATTLGLVTGTGGPINLLSVPQDNSVTMAKLATDSLKNLPVKIPSKNLFDKTKVTTGFMWDANSGAKWTAAFYSISDYIAMTANTLITTYRCVRVIEWTSAKTYIKGTSLLSNTTMTITTSPTTAYITIDAQNVYLDIAQIELGGTYTGYAPFKLGLNPTDIFDSSITNSKLTVATQAFLDKAVVTQLDIILPTTVYATVGREFNIYYKNVMLTDTNLDDYDIMINVSKGELMDDRYSFTPVAGDIGSFVAKFYIRDKKGNNLFTKNVTIEVVAEVTPSTAKKVIFIGDSLTDDGSNGSYIETLKNMMGSRLDLLGTRGIAPYLHEGRGGWSTVTYLTNTTATNKFWNPGTLAFDFTYYMTQQGYAAVDDVVIFIGTNDLSTNIETLITNLKTIRTSILAFNANIKVHFVLTPPPSSSFYAFGRSRLFQWDVENKFKGFNKRYITEFEPNVIPVNLNLDAWYDFPRITLTRSQRNTETIEIVEERYHCSQVGYDKFADVIYSYLMKKWA
;
A
#
# COMPACT_ATOMS: atom_id res chain seq x y z
N MET A 1 -25.69 -41.53 15.82
CA MET A 1 -26.88 -42.07 15.11
C MET A 1 -26.38 -42.91 13.95
N SER A 2 -26.92 -44.11 13.70
CA SER A 2 -26.40 -44.97 12.62
C SER A 2 -26.67 -44.35 11.24
N LEU A 3 -25.80 -44.64 10.27
CA LEU A 3 -25.86 -44.15 8.88
C LEU A 3 -27.17 -44.50 8.13
N ASP A 4 -28.00 -45.37 8.68
CA ASP A 4 -29.16 -45.93 7.99
C ASP A 4 -30.40 -45.01 8.02
N ASN A 5 -30.44 -43.98 8.88
CA ASN A 5 -31.62 -43.10 9.01
C ASN A 5 -31.83 -42.12 7.85
N PHE A 6 -30.90 -42.02 6.89
CA PHE A 6 -30.86 -40.92 5.91
C PHE A 6 -31.10 -41.32 4.45
N LYS A 7 -31.37 -42.60 4.16
CA LYS A 7 -31.69 -43.05 2.80
C LYS A 7 -33.20 -43.17 2.62
N LYS A 8 -33.76 -42.46 1.62
CA LYS A 8 -35.16 -42.56 1.17
C LYS A 8 -36.22 -42.14 2.20
N GLN A 9 -36.02 -41.01 2.87
CA GLN A 9 -37.09 -40.41 3.67
C GLN A 9 -38.20 -39.88 2.74
N THR A 10 -39.46 -40.14 3.11
CA THR A 10 -40.62 -39.55 2.46
C THR A 10 -41.16 -38.43 3.35
N ILE A 11 -41.31 -37.24 2.79
CA ILE A 11 -41.98 -36.11 3.44
C ILE A 11 -43.29 -35.83 2.72
N THR A 12 -44.34 -35.55 3.47
CA THR A 12 -45.66 -35.21 2.91
C THR A 12 -45.91 -33.72 3.08
N TRP A 13 -46.24 -33.05 1.98
CA TRP A 13 -46.71 -31.67 1.97
C TRP A 13 -48.19 -31.65 1.60
N ASP A 14 -49.03 -31.57 2.62
CA ASP A 14 -50.45 -31.28 2.44
C ASP A 14 -50.66 -29.78 2.22
N MET A 15 -51.31 -29.41 1.13
CA MET A 15 -51.54 -28.01 0.74
C MET A 15 -52.51 -27.26 1.67
N ILE A 16 -53.33 -27.98 2.45
CA ILE A 16 -54.34 -27.40 3.35
C ILE A 16 -53.89 -27.42 4.83
N ASN A 17 -53.10 -28.42 5.25
CA ASN A 17 -52.63 -28.54 6.63
C ASN A 17 -51.33 -27.76 6.92
N GLN A 18 -51.37 -26.94 7.98
CA GLN A 18 -50.39 -25.90 8.27
C GLN A 18 -49.19 -26.45 9.05
N SER A 19 -47.98 -26.20 8.52
CA SER A 19 -46.63 -26.57 9.01
C SER A 19 -46.12 -28.00 8.74
N PHE A 20 -44.80 -28.13 8.56
CA PHE A 20 -44.10 -29.42 8.56
C PHE A 20 -43.77 -29.76 10.01
N GLU A 21 -43.99 -31.01 10.44
CA GLU A 21 -43.94 -31.36 11.87
C GLU A 21 -42.53 -31.24 12.47
N GLN A 22 -41.46 -31.43 11.69
CA GLN A 22 -40.07 -31.38 12.19
C GLN A 22 -39.07 -30.89 11.12
N PRO A 23 -37.92 -30.28 11.53
CA PRO A 23 -36.81 -30.00 10.63
C PRO A 23 -36.21 -31.27 10.04
N ILE A 24 -35.67 -31.17 8.82
CA ILE A 24 -34.98 -32.26 8.16
C ILE A 24 -33.50 -32.24 8.56
N GLN A 25 -33.03 -33.34 9.15
CA GLN A 25 -31.64 -33.50 9.58
C GLN A 25 -30.75 -33.99 8.42
N ILE A 26 -29.63 -33.31 8.21
CA ILE A 26 -28.58 -33.65 7.23
C ILE A 26 -27.21 -33.59 7.91
N MET A 27 -26.14 -34.05 7.24
CA MET A 27 -24.82 -34.23 7.88
C MET A 27 -23.68 -33.78 6.97
N GLU A 28 -22.66 -33.18 7.56
CA GLU A 28 -21.49 -32.65 6.86
C GLU A 28 -20.67 -33.72 6.12
N GLY A 29 -20.38 -33.46 4.84
CA GLY A 29 -19.52 -34.33 4.03
C GLY A 29 -20.18 -35.61 3.49
N ASP A 30 -21.48 -35.82 3.69
CA ASP A 30 -22.15 -36.97 3.09
C ASP A 30 -22.50 -36.73 1.61
N VAL A 31 -21.67 -37.31 0.74
CA VAL A 31 -21.68 -37.10 -0.72
C VAL A 31 -22.38 -38.21 -1.51
N ASN A 32 -22.94 -39.22 -0.85
CA ASN A 32 -23.56 -40.38 -1.53
C ASN A 32 -25.10 -40.27 -1.59
N ALA A 33 -25.59 -39.47 -2.54
CA ALA A 33 -26.97 -39.43 -3.06
C ALA A 33 -28.11 -39.43 -2.01
N ARG A 34 -28.17 -38.37 -1.18
CA ARG A 34 -29.32 -38.13 -0.30
C ARG A 34 -30.53 -37.65 -1.12
N THR A 35 -31.47 -38.56 -1.34
CA THR A 35 -32.74 -38.29 -2.02
C THR A 35 -33.87 -38.30 -1.00
N ILE A 36 -34.71 -37.25 -1.05
CA ILE A 36 -35.95 -37.16 -0.29
C ILE A 36 -37.11 -37.27 -1.27
N LEU A 37 -38.05 -38.18 -1.00
CA LEU A 37 -39.30 -38.24 -1.74
C LEU A 37 -40.29 -37.26 -1.12
N LEU A 38 -40.70 -36.25 -1.87
CA LEU A 38 -41.76 -35.32 -1.51
C LEU A 38 -43.08 -35.83 -2.11
N LYS A 39 -44.10 -36.05 -1.29
CA LYS A 39 -45.47 -36.30 -1.74
C LYS A 39 -46.33 -35.09 -1.44
N ILE A 40 -46.95 -34.52 -2.47
CA ILE A 40 -47.86 -33.39 -2.34
C ILE A 40 -49.30 -33.92 -2.34
N THR A 41 -50.07 -33.53 -1.34
CA THR A 41 -51.46 -33.97 -1.18
C THR A 41 -52.39 -32.78 -0.99
N ASP A 42 -53.67 -32.98 -1.28
CA ASP A 42 -54.74 -32.03 -0.99
C ASP A 42 -55.67 -32.61 0.09
N ASN A 43 -55.58 -32.11 1.32
CA ASN A 43 -56.32 -32.63 2.48
C ASN A 43 -56.18 -34.16 2.64
N GLY A 44 -54.94 -34.65 2.54
CA GLY A 44 -54.60 -36.09 2.61
C GLY A 44 -54.91 -36.92 1.36
N SER A 45 -55.52 -36.36 0.31
CA SER A 45 -55.78 -37.06 -0.96
C SER A 45 -54.64 -36.89 -1.96
N VAL A 46 -54.39 -37.92 -2.77
CA VAL A 46 -53.40 -37.90 -3.86
C VAL A 46 -53.83 -36.88 -4.93
N LEU A 47 -52.87 -36.12 -5.44
CA LEU A 47 -53.09 -35.05 -6.40
C LEU A 47 -52.29 -35.29 -7.68
N ASP A 48 -52.95 -35.21 -8.83
CA ASP A 48 -52.27 -35.18 -10.13
C ASP A 48 -51.71 -33.77 -10.37
N LEU A 49 -50.39 -33.70 -10.53
CA LEU A 49 -49.65 -32.45 -10.70
C LEU A 49 -49.05 -32.32 -12.10
N THR A 50 -49.65 -32.98 -13.11
CA THR A 50 -49.24 -32.82 -14.51
C THR A 50 -49.32 -31.35 -14.95
N GLY A 51 -48.20 -30.79 -15.43
CA GLY A 51 -48.09 -29.36 -15.79
C GLY A 51 -47.64 -28.43 -14.64
N TYR A 52 -47.18 -29.00 -13.52
CA TYR A 52 -46.63 -28.26 -12.39
C TYR A 52 -45.18 -28.67 -12.10
N SER A 53 -44.39 -27.72 -11.58
CA SER A 53 -43.03 -27.97 -11.10
C SER A 53 -42.87 -27.54 -9.64
N VAL A 54 -41.89 -28.14 -8.95
CA VAL A 54 -41.59 -27.83 -7.55
C VAL A 54 -40.18 -27.29 -7.43
N LYS A 55 -40.04 -26.14 -6.79
CA LYS A 55 -38.77 -25.46 -6.54
C LYS A 55 -38.50 -25.36 -5.04
N LEU A 56 -37.28 -25.66 -4.62
CA LEU A 56 -36.76 -25.35 -3.29
C LEU A 56 -35.79 -24.17 -3.37
N THR A 57 -36.00 -23.12 -2.59
CA THR A 57 -34.98 -22.07 -2.36
C THR A 57 -34.42 -22.20 -0.95
N TYR A 58 -33.13 -22.00 -0.74
CA TYR A 58 -32.50 -22.10 0.58
C TYR A 58 -31.49 -20.99 0.86
N GLN A 59 -31.32 -20.66 2.14
CA GLN A 59 -30.34 -19.72 2.66
C GLN A 59 -29.81 -20.19 4.01
N TYR A 60 -28.49 -20.12 4.18
CA TYR A 60 -27.85 -20.33 5.48
C TYR A 60 -28.11 -19.15 6.42
N MET A 61 -28.50 -19.43 7.66
CA MET A 61 -28.79 -18.38 8.65
C MET A 61 -27.57 -17.55 9.07
N TYR A 62 -26.39 -18.17 9.08
CA TYR A 62 -25.16 -17.59 9.64
C TYR A 62 -24.00 -17.55 8.62
N LYS A 63 -24.30 -17.81 7.34
CA LYS A 63 -23.33 -17.80 6.23
C LYS A 63 -24.00 -17.11 5.04
N SER A 64 -23.21 -16.46 4.18
CA SER A 64 -23.72 -15.75 2.99
C SER A 64 -24.19 -16.67 1.85
N GLN A 65 -24.17 -17.98 2.06
CA GLN A 65 -24.51 -18.99 1.06
C GLN A 65 -26.04 -19.15 0.92
N SER A 66 -26.53 -19.14 -0.31
CA SER A 66 -27.93 -19.36 -0.68
C SER A 66 -28.01 -19.94 -2.09
N GLY A 67 -29.14 -20.54 -2.44
CA GLY A 67 -29.34 -21.15 -3.74
C GLY A 67 -30.77 -21.63 -3.97
N PHE A 68 -31.00 -22.33 -5.08
CA PHE A 68 -32.27 -22.97 -5.38
C PHE A 68 -32.09 -24.26 -6.17
N ILE A 69 -33.11 -25.13 -6.11
CA ILE A 69 -33.11 -26.47 -6.71
C ILE A 69 -34.49 -26.73 -7.29
N MET A 70 -34.54 -27.26 -8.52
CA MET A 70 -35.76 -27.83 -9.07
C MET A 70 -35.85 -29.30 -8.68
N LEU A 71 -36.97 -29.72 -8.09
CA LEU A 71 -37.17 -31.12 -7.73
C LEU A 71 -37.50 -31.94 -8.99
N THR A 72 -37.01 -33.17 -9.05
CA THR A 72 -37.23 -34.06 -10.20
C THR A 72 -38.56 -34.80 -10.02
N PRO A 73 -39.50 -34.77 -10.97
CA PRO A 73 -40.72 -35.57 -10.88
C PRO A 73 -40.39 -37.06 -10.79
N ASN A 74 -40.99 -37.76 -9.83
CA ASN A 74 -40.89 -39.22 -9.69
C ASN A 74 -42.14 -39.91 -10.26
N ASP A 75 -43.31 -39.51 -9.80
CA ASP A 75 -44.62 -39.90 -10.35
C ASP A 75 -45.56 -38.70 -10.22
N ILE A 76 -45.60 -37.89 -11.27
CA ILE A 76 -46.31 -36.60 -11.26
C ILE A 76 -47.82 -36.77 -11.14
N SER A 77 -48.37 -37.89 -11.64
CA SER A 77 -49.79 -38.24 -11.53
C SER A 77 -50.23 -38.54 -10.09
N LYS A 78 -49.26 -38.76 -9.20
CA LYS A 78 -49.46 -38.96 -7.76
C LYS A 78 -48.86 -37.86 -6.90
N GLY A 79 -48.41 -36.77 -7.51
CA GLY A 79 -47.79 -35.64 -6.82
C GLY A 79 -46.46 -35.99 -6.14
N GLU A 80 -45.71 -36.95 -6.69
CA GLU A 80 -44.44 -37.40 -6.14
C GLU A 80 -43.23 -36.77 -6.84
N PHE A 81 -42.33 -36.16 -6.06
CA PHE A 81 -41.11 -35.52 -6.52
C PHE A 81 -39.91 -35.98 -5.71
N THR A 82 -38.72 -35.99 -6.31
CA THR A 82 -37.46 -36.29 -5.64
C THR A 82 -36.64 -35.02 -5.48
N LEU A 83 -36.29 -34.70 -4.23
CA LEU A 83 -35.28 -33.70 -3.90
C LEU A 83 -33.93 -34.39 -3.72
N ILE A 84 -32.96 -34.01 -4.56
CA ILE A 84 -31.56 -34.38 -4.39
C ILE A 84 -30.89 -33.26 -3.59
N ILE A 85 -30.39 -33.58 -2.40
CA ILE A 85 -29.73 -32.59 -1.54
C ILE A 85 -28.34 -32.27 -2.14
N PRO A 86 -28.03 -31.00 -2.46
CA PRO A 86 -26.78 -30.63 -3.09
C PRO A 86 -25.65 -30.61 -2.06
N THR A 87 -24.42 -30.84 -2.51
CA THR A 87 -23.24 -30.94 -1.63
C THR A 87 -23.06 -29.68 -0.79
N GLU A 88 -23.36 -28.50 -1.34
CA GLU A 88 -23.30 -27.24 -0.60
C GLU A 88 -24.27 -27.14 0.59
N MET A 89 -25.44 -27.78 0.53
CA MET A 89 -26.37 -27.83 1.67
C MET A 89 -25.89 -28.78 2.78
N THR A 90 -24.89 -29.62 2.53
CA THR A 90 -24.32 -30.51 3.56
C THR A 90 -23.39 -29.77 4.52
N VAL A 91 -22.96 -28.55 4.20
CA VAL A 91 -22.11 -27.78 5.13
C VAL A 91 -22.85 -27.55 6.45
N SER A 92 -22.17 -27.77 7.57
CA SER A 92 -22.76 -27.68 8.91
C SER A 92 -23.39 -26.31 9.17
N GLY A 93 -24.57 -26.34 9.81
CA GLY A 93 -25.35 -25.16 10.16
C GLY A 93 -26.85 -25.27 9.91
N LEU A 94 -27.57 -24.23 10.35
CA LEU A 94 -29.01 -24.10 10.20
C LEU A 94 -29.36 -23.44 8.86
N ILE A 95 -30.23 -24.09 8.09
CA ILE A 95 -30.63 -23.66 6.74
C ILE A 95 -32.14 -23.42 6.73
N LYS A 96 -32.54 -22.21 6.36
CA LYS A 96 -33.93 -21.87 6.08
C LYS A 96 -34.20 -22.11 4.61
N SER A 97 -35.32 -22.77 4.31
CA SER A 97 -35.71 -23.03 2.94
C SER A 97 -37.21 -22.84 2.72
N ASN A 98 -37.60 -22.76 1.46
CA ASN A 98 -38.98 -22.58 1.05
C ASN A 98 -39.25 -23.46 -0.19
N LEU A 99 -40.24 -24.34 -0.08
CA LEU A 99 -40.77 -25.13 -1.18
C LEU A 99 -41.87 -24.34 -1.88
N ILE A 100 -41.84 -24.30 -3.21
CA ILE A 100 -42.73 -23.51 -4.05
C ILE A 100 -43.29 -24.43 -5.14
N LEU A 101 -44.62 -24.54 -5.20
CA LEU A 101 -45.32 -25.22 -6.29
C LEU A 101 -45.69 -24.19 -7.37
N LEU A 102 -45.26 -24.44 -8.59
CA LEU A 102 -45.41 -23.55 -9.74
C LEU A 102 -46.29 -24.23 -10.81
N ASN A 103 -47.24 -23.49 -11.38
CA ASN A 103 -47.89 -23.91 -12.61
C ASN A 103 -47.03 -23.49 -13.80
N GLU A 104 -46.61 -24.44 -14.64
CA GLU A 104 -45.66 -24.18 -15.73
C GLU A 104 -46.27 -23.34 -16.85
N SER A 105 -47.55 -23.54 -17.15
CA SER A 105 -48.24 -22.84 -18.24
C SER A 105 -48.60 -21.39 -17.91
N LEU A 106 -48.79 -21.09 -16.62
CA LEU A 106 -49.20 -19.76 -16.13
C LEU A 106 -48.05 -19.02 -15.42
N GLU A 107 -46.89 -19.66 -15.27
CA GLU A 107 -45.74 -19.18 -14.48
C GLU A 107 -46.12 -18.69 -13.07
N GLN A 108 -47.17 -19.28 -12.49
CA GLN A 108 -47.78 -18.79 -11.25
C GLN A 108 -47.38 -19.64 -10.05
N VAL A 109 -47.02 -18.97 -8.94
CA VAL A 109 -46.90 -19.63 -7.63
C VAL A 109 -48.28 -19.99 -7.11
N ILE A 110 -48.52 -21.28 -6.93
CA ILE A 110 -49.79 -21.81 -6.42
C ILE A 110 -49.78 -21.82 -4.90
N VAL A 111 -48.70 -22.33 -4.31
CA VAL A 111 -48.50 -22.36 -2.87
C VAL A 111 -47.01 -22.42 -2.56
N SER A 112 -46.61 -21.84 -1.44
CA SER A 112 -45.26 -21.95 -0.91
C SER A 112 -45.25 -22.26 0.58
N LYS A 113 -44.25 -23.01 1.04
CA LYS A 113 -44.16 -23.45 2.44
C LYS A 113 -42.70 -23.50 2.92
N ASN A 114 -42.47 -22.95 4.11
CA ASN A 114 -41.15 -22.96 4.73
C ASN A 114 -40.79 -24.36 5.24
N LEU A 115 -39.56 -24.76 4.99
CA LEU A 115 -38.97 -26.01 5.45
C LEU A 115 -37.59 -25.70 6.06
N THR A 116 -37.25 -26.31 7.19
CA THR A 116 -35.97 -26.08 7.87
C THR A 116 -35.09 -27.31 7.72
N PHE A 117 -33.83 -27.11 7.35
CA PHE A 117 -32.80 -28.14 7.40
C PHE A 117 -31.79 -27.81 8.50
N ILE A 118 -31.32 -28.84 9.20
CA ILE A 118 -30.22 -28.75 10.18
C ILE A 118 -29.13 -29.67 9.69
N SER A 119 -27.95 -29.10 9.38
CA SER A 119 -26.77 -29.90 9.05
C SER A 119 -25.85 -30.03 10.26
N ASP A 120 -25.73 -31.24 10.80
CA ASP A 120 -24.87 -31.56 11.94
C ASP A 120 -23.42 -31.83 11.49
N ASN A 121 -22.46 -31.52 12.36
CA ASN A 121 -21.06 -31.92 12.18
C ASN A 121 -20.96 -33.46 12.16
N SER A 122 -20.20 -34.00 11.22
CA SER A 122 -20.04 -35.43 11.03
C SER A 122 -19.13 -36.08 12.08
N THR A 123 -19.44 -37.30 12.53
CA THR A 123 -18.52 -38.16 13.32
C THR A 123 -17.40 -38.77 12.46
N VAL A 124 -17.25 -38.38 11.19
CA VAL A 124 -16.11 -38.79 10.35
C VAL A 124 -14.78 -38.27 10.91
N THR A 125 -14.79 -37.23 11.75
CA THR A 125 -13.64 -36.86 12.60
C THR A 125 -13.24 -37.98 13.56
N ASP A 126 -14.18 -38.73 14.13
CA ASP A 126 -13.88 -39.81 15.08
C ASP A 126 -13.30 -41.05 14.37
N LEU A 127 -13.78 -41.36 13.16
CA LEU A 127 -13.23 -42.45 12.35
C LEU A 127 -11.86 -42.07 11.77
N ALA A 128 -11.66 -40.80 11.37
CA ALA A 128 -10.35 -40.30 10.98
C ALA A 128 -9.38 -40.29 12.17
N GLN A 129 -9.86 -39.95 13.38
CA GLN A 129 -9.09 -40.04 14.61
C GLN A 129 -8.77 -41.50 14.96
N GLU A 130 -9.72 -42.44 14.80
CA GLU A 130 -9.50 -43.87 15.04
C GLU A 130 -8.54 -44.49 14.02
N VAL A 131 -8.62 -44.08 12.74
CA VAL A 131 -7.68 -44.49 11.69
C VAL A 131 -6.29 -43.91 11.96
N ASN A 132 -6.18 -42.64 12.35
CA ASN A 132 -4.90 -42.04 12.74
C ASN A 132 -4.30 -42.71 13.97
N ASN A 133 -5.11 -43.00 15.00
CA ASN A 133 -4.66 -43.74 16.18
C ASN A 133 -4.19 -45.16 15.80
N LYS A 134 -4.88 -45.84 14.85
CA LYS A 134 -4.44 -47.15 14.33
C LYS A 134 -3.18 -47.08 13.47
N ILE A 135 -2.97 -46.00 12.72
CA ILE A 135 -1.74 -45.74 11.96
C ILE A 135 -0.58 -45.48 12.94
N ASP A 136 -0.82 -44.73 14.02
CA ASP A 136 0.17 -44.49 15.06
C ASP A 136 0.53 -45.78 15.81
N ASP A 137 -0.46 -46.60 16.15
CA ASP A 137 -0.25 -47.91 16.78
C ASP A 137 0.50 -48.88 15.84
N PHE A 138 0.17 -48.87 14.55
CA PHE A 138 0.89 -49.65 13.54
C PHE A 138 2.34 -49.17 13.36
N THR A 139 2.57 -47.86 13.41
CA THR A 139 3.91 -47.26 13.32
C THR A 139 4.74 -47.60 14.55
N LYS A 140 4.14 -47.58 15.76
CA LYS A 140 4.79 -48.05 16.99
C LYS A 140 5.13 -49.53 16.92
N LEU A 141 4.22 -50.36 16.43
CA LEU A 141 4.44 -51.80 16.25
C LEU A 141 5.53 -52.08 15.22
N LEU A 142 5.61 -51.30 14.13
CA LEU A 142 6.67 -51.40 13.13
C LEU A 142 8.04 -51.03 13.73
N LEU A 143 8.07 -49.99 14.56
CA LEU A 143 9.27 -49.51 15.24
C LEU A 143 9.71 -50.45 16.37
N GLU A 144 8.78 -51.10 17.07
CA GLU A 144 9.07 -52.11 18.10
C GLU A 144 9.58 -53.43 17.51
N ASN A 145 9.07 -53.83 16.35
CA ASN A 145 9.54 -55.02 15.62
C ASN A 145 10.77 -54.75 14.74
N MET A 146 11.24 -53.50 14.67
CA MET A 146 12.47 -53.15 13.97
C MET A 146 13.67 -53.72 14.73
N PRO A 147 14.58 -54.47 14.08
CA PRO A 147 15.82 -54.92 14.70
C PRO A 147 16.52 -53.77 15.40
N GLN A 148 16.91 -53.97 16.66
CA GLN A 148 17.50 -52.93 17.51
C GLN A 148 18.69 -52.21 16.86
N VAL A 149 19.44 -52.92 16.02
CA VAL A 149 20.55 -52.36 15.24
C VAL A 149 20.09 -51.28 14.25
N MET A 150 19.02 -51.53 13.48
CA MET A 150 18.47 -50.53 12.54
C MET A 150 17.82 -49.36 13.27
N ARG A 151 17.22 -49.60 14.44
CA ARG A 151 16.64 -48.52 15.26
C ARG A 151 17.73 -47.62 15.87
N SER A 152 18.86 -48.21 16.28
CA SER A 152 20.06 -47.47 16.71
C SER A 152 20.64 -46.67 15.56
N GLU A 153 20.86 -47.28 14.39
CA GLU A 153 21.40 -46.59 13.22
C GLU A 153 20.52 -45.43 12.77
N LEU A 154 19.18 -45.59 12.81
CA LEU A 154 18.26 -44.52 12.46
C LEU A 154 18.32 -43.35 13.46
N ASN A 155 18.45 -43.64 14.76
CA ASN A 155 18.60 -42.61 15.79
C ASN A 155 19.96 -41.90 15.68
N ASP A 156 21.03 -42.66 15.41
CA ASP A 156 22.37 -42.12 15.20
C ASP A 156 22.41 -41.22 13.96
N LEU A 157 21.70 -41.59 12.89
CA LEU A 157 21.60 -40.78 11.67
C LEU A 157 20.79 -39.50 11.90
N HIS A 158 19.73 -39.54 12.71
CA HIS A 158 18.96 -38.37 13.12
C HIS A 158 19.84 -37.42 13.94
N ALA A 159 20.54 -37.95 14.96
CA ALA A 159 21.45 -37.17 15.79
C ALA A 159 22.62 -36.57 14.99
N GLN A 160 23.14 -37.31 13.99
CA GLN A 160 24.16 -36.82 13.07
C GLN A 160 23.62 -35.68 12.18
N THR A 161 22.38 -35.78 11.73
CA THR A 161 21.73 -34.74 10.90
C THR A 161 21.50 -33.47 11.70
N ASP A 162 21.03 -33.58 12.94
CA ASP A 162 20.86 -32.45 13.86
C ASP A 162 22.20 -31.80 14.21
N SER A 163 23.23 -32.61 14.48
CA SER A 163 24.59 -32.14 14.75
C SER A 163 25.21 -31.43 13.55
N ASN A 164 25.02 -31.95 12.33
CA ASN A 164 25.52 -31.33 11.10
C ASN A 164 24.83 -29.99 10.82
N THR A 165 23.53 -29.89 11.08
CA THR A 165 22.77 -28.65 10.96
C THR A 165 23.31 -27.58 11.92
N SER A 166 23.49 -27.94 13.20
CA SER A 166 24.05 -27.04 14.21
C SER A 166 25.51 -26.64 13.92
N ASN A 167 26.32 -27.55 13.38
CA ASN A 167 27.71 -27.26 12.98
C ASN A 167 27.81 -26.33 11.76
N ILE A 168 26.88 -26.42 10.81
CA ILE A 168 26.79 -25.50 9.66
C ILE A 168 26.40 -24.10 10.14
N GLU A 169 25.42 -24.00 11.06
CA GLU A 169 25.02 -22.74 11.68
C GLU A 169 26.17 -22.12 12.50
N LEU A 170 26.91 -22.91 13.28
CA LEU A 170 28.08 -22.45 14.03
C LEU A 170 29.22 -21.98 13.11
N LYS A 171 29.49 -22.68 12.01
CA LYS A 171 30.52 -22.27 11.03
C LYS A 171 30.14 -20.99 10.28
N ALA A 172 28.86 -20.83 9.93
CA ALA A 172 28.34 -19.59 9.35
C ALA A 172 28.53 -18.42 10.33
N ASN A 173 28.16 -18.61 11.59
CA ASN A 173 28.29 -17.58 12.63
C ASN A 173 29.75 -17.20 12.93
N VAL A 174 30.71 -18.15 12.91
CA VAL A 174 32.14 -17.85 13.16
C VAL A 174 32.78 -17.11 11.97
N ALA A 175 32.41 -17.45 10.73
CA ALA A 175 32.90 -16.76 9.54
C ALA A 175 32.36 -15.32 9.46
N ASP A 176 31.09 -15.12 9.82
CA ASP A 176 30.47 -13.79 9.88
C ASP A 176 31.08 -12.94 11.01
N MET A 177 31.37 -13.55 12.17
CA MET A 177 32.01 -12.87 13.30
C MET A 177 33.47 -12.48 13.01
N THR A 178 34.21 -13.33 12.29
CA THR A 178 35.58 -13.03 11.83
C THR A 178 35.59 -11.89 10.82
N SER A 179 34.63 -11.88 9.90
CA SER A 179 34.45 -10.80 8.91
C SER A 179 34.08 -9.48 9.59
N LEU A 180 33.22 -9.53 10.61
CA LEU A 180 32.85 -8.38 11.42
C LEU A 180 34.03 -7.85 12.25
N GLN A 181 34.83 -8.73 12.86
CA GLN A 181 36.03 -8.36 13.60
C GLN A 181 37.03 -7.62 12.68
N ASN A 182 37.24 -8.14 11.48
CA ASN A 182 38.12 -7.51 10.49
C ASN A 182 37.60 -6.14 10.02
N ALA A 183 36.29 -6.01 9.80
CA ALA A 183 35.67 -4.73 9.46
C ALA A 183 35.82 -3.71 10.60
N MET A 184 35.67 -4.15 11.84
CA MET A 184 35.75 -3.31 13.04
C MET A 184 37.19 -2.85 13.32
N THR A 185 38.19 -3.72 13.15
CA THR A 185 39.61 -3.36 13.22
C THR A 185 40.01 -2.39 12.10
N LYS A 186 39.48 -2.58 10.89
CA LYS A 186 39.72 -1.65 9.77
C LYS A 186 39.12 -0.27 10.06
N LEU A 187 37.89 -0.23 10.56
CA LEU A 187 37.22 1.02 10.97
C LEU A 187 37.97 1.73 12.10
N GLN A 188 38.46 0.98 13.09
CA GLN A 188 39.21 1.55 14.21
C GLN A 188 40.52 2.21 13.73
N ASN A 189 41.23 1.56 12.81
CA ASN A 189 42.45 2.11 12.21
C ASN A 189 42.16 3.36 11.35
N GLU A 190 41.03 3.39 10.63
CA GLU A 190 40.58 4.55 9.86
C GLU A 190 40.18 5.70 10.80
N VAL A 191 39.47 5.44 11.90
CA VAL A 191 39.08 6.46 12.89
C VAL A 191 40.29 7.07 13.60
N GLU A 192 41.31 6.27 13.93
CA GLU A 192 42.54 6.75 14.58
C GLU A 192 43.42 7.63 13.66
N THR A 193 43.24 7.56 12.33
CA THR A 193 44.00 8.37 11.37
C THR A 193 43.42 9.77 11.10
N PHE A 194 42.19 10.07 11.52
CA PHE A 194 41.52 11.34 11.21
C PHE A 194 41.39 12.27 12.43
N GLY A 195 42.28 13.27 12.53
CA GLY A 195 42.07 14.44 13.37
C GLY A 195 40.75 15.16 13.00
N ILE A 196 39.95 15.54 14.00
CA ILE A 196 38.53 15.88 13.81
C ILE A 196 38.33 17.28 13.21
N THR A 197 37.86 17.36 11.96
CA THR A 197 37.33 18.56 11.25
C THR A 197 35.82 18.44 10.97
N PRO A 198 35.11 19.52 10.55
CA PRO A 198 33.64 19.51 10.37
C PRO A 198 33.12 18.51 9.32
N GLU A 199 33.88 18.24 8.25
CA GLU A 199 33.55 17.24 7.23
C GLU A 199 33.43 15.83 7.83
N ASN A 200 34.21 15.52 8.88
CA ASN A 200 34.18 14.22 9.55
C ASN A 200 32.88 13.98 10.36
N SER A 201 32.10 15.03 10.66
CA SER A 201 30.83 14.87 11.40
C SER A 201 29.71 14.27 10.56
N VAL A 202 29.70 14.55 9.25
CA VAL A 202 28.76 13.97 8.28
C VAL A 202 29.09 12.50 8.06
N THR A 203 30.38 12.17 7.97
CA THR A 203 30.87 10.80 7.81
C THR A 203 30.59 9.95 9.05
N ILE A 204 30.81 10.47 10.27
CA ILE A 204 30.48 9.77 11.52
C ILE A 204 28.97 9.51 11.64
N LYS A 205 28.13 10.44 11.20
CA LYS A 205 26.67 10.26 11.20
C LYS A 205 26.23 9.18 10.19
N SER A 206 26.81 9.20 8.99
CA SER A 206 26.58 8.16 7.97
C SER A 206 26.96 6.76 8.47
N LEU A 207 28.11 6.65 9.14
CA LEU A 207 28.58 5.37 9.70
C LEU A 207 27.70 4.89 10.86
N LEU A 208 27.20 5.79 11.71
CA LEU A 208 26.26 5.43 12.77
C LEU A 208 24.91 4.94 12.23
N ASP A 209 24.46 5.49 11.12
CA ASP A 209 23.21 5.08 10.47
C ASP A 209 23.37 3.71 9.78
N GLU A 210 24.52 3.43 9.14
CA GLU A 210 24.86 2.09 8.65
C GLU A 210 24.93 1.04 9.76
N ILE A 211 25.59 1.34 10.88
CA ILE A 211 25.68 0.44 12.04
C ILE A 211 24.28 0.18 12.63
N THR A 212 23.40 1.18 12.62
CA THR A 212 22.00 1.02 13.07
C THR A 212 21.22 0.08 12.16
N GLY A 213 21.45 0.13 10.84
CA GLY A 213 20.89 -0.81 9.88
C GLY A 213 21.34 -2.25 10.13
N ILE A 214 22.65 -2.46 10.31
CA ILE A 214 23.23 -3.78 10.59
C ILE A 214 22.68 -4.38 11.90
N LEU A 215 22.53 -3.56 12.95
CA LEU A 215 21.92 -4.02 14.21
C LEU A 215 20.43 -4.37 14.06
N SER A 216 19.70 -3.73 13.14
CA SER A 216 18.32 -4.09 12.85
C SER A 216 18.25 -5.48 12.19
N ASP A 217 19.11 -5.73 11.22
CA ASP A 217 19.19 -7.02 10.52
C ASP A 217 19.59 -8.16 11.46
N LEU A 218 20.56 -7.93 12.35
CA LEU A 218 20.98 -8.92 13.36
C LEU A 218 19.87 -9.21 14.38
N SER A 219 19.09 -8.20 14.78
CA SER A 219 17.94 -8.38 15.65
C SER A 219 16.82 -9.20 14.99
N GLN A 220 16.58 -8.99 13.69
CA GLN A 220 15.58 -9.75 12.93
C GLN A 220 15.99 -11.22 12.75
N LYS A 221 17.31 -11.51 12.80
CA LYS A 221 17.87 -12.86 12.83
C LYS A 221 17.89 -13.50 14.23
N GLY A 222 17.30 -12.86 15.24
CA GLY A 222 17.14 -13.42 16.59
C GLY A 222 18.40 -13.37 17.47
N ILE A 223 19.43 -12.61 17.09
CA ILE A 223 20.68 -12.49 17.85
C ILE A 223 20.51 -11.43 18.96
N ASP A 224 20.93 -11.76 20.19
CA ASP A 224 20.91 -10.80 21.30
C ASP A 224 22.01 -9.74 21.13
N ILE A 225 21.59 -8.51 20.89
CA ILE A 225 22.43 -7.34 20.60
C ILE A 225 22.42 -6.30 21.73
N THR A 226 21.91 -6.63 22.91
CA THR A 226 21.65 -5.68 24.00
C THR A 226 22.93 -4.94 24.44
N ASN A 227 24.04 -5.68 24.60
CA ASN A 227 25.33 -5.10 24.99
C ASN A 227 25.98 -4.24 23.88
N LEU A 228 25.73 -4.57 22.61
CA LEU A 228 26.25 -3.82 21.46
C LEU A 228 25.48 -2.50 21.28
N ARG A 229 24.15 -2.53 21.43
CA ARG A 229 23.32 -1.31 21.42
C ARG A 229 23.76 -0.32 22.49
N SER A 230 23.97 -0.79 23.72
CA SER A 230 24.39 0.07 24.84
C SER A 230 25.73 0.79 24.58
N LYS A 231 26.72 0.12 23.98
CA LYS A 231 28.02 0.73 23.64
C LYS A 231 27.92 1.76 22.52
N ILE A 232 27.05 1.53 21.54
CA ILE A 232 26.80 2.49 20.46
C ILE A 232 26.08 3.73 20.98
N ASP A 233 25.15 3.56 21.91
CA ASP A 233 24.47 4.67 22.58
C ASP A 233 25.45 5.49 23.43
N GLU A 234 26.41 4.87 24.12
CA GLU A 234 27.50 5.57 24.82
C GLU A 234 28.38 6.39 23.85
N VAL A 235 28.82 5.79 22.74
CA VAL A 235 29.63 6.49 21.71
C VAL A 235 28.84 7.63 21.08
N ARG A 236 27.53 7.46 20.85
CA ARG A 236 26.64 8.52 20.38
C ARG A 236 26.56 9.68 21.38
N LEU A 237 26.42 9.37 22.67
CA LEU A 237 26.35 10.37 23.73
C LEU A 237 27.66 11.17 23.80
N GLU A 238 28.80 10.49 23.76
CA GLU A 238 30.12 11.09 23.85
C GLU A 238 30.45 11.95 22.62
N THR A 239 30.09 11.48 21.42
CA THR A 239 30.23 12.22 20.16
C THR A 239 29.35 13.47 20.15
N THR A 240 28.11 13.35 20.64
CA THR A 240 27.17 14.47 20.76
C THR A 240 27.66 15.51 21.77
N ALA A 241 28.24 15.08 22.90
CA ALA A 241 28.84 15.96 23.89
C ALA A 241 30.08 16.69 23.35
N LYS A 242 30.94 16.00 22.58
CA LYS A 242 32.12 16.60 21.92
C LYS A 242 31.72 17.59 20.80
N LEU A 243 30.65 17.32 20.05
CA LEU A 243 30.09 18.27 19.08
C LEU A 243 29.50 19.51 19.77
N ALA A 244 28.76 19.33 20.86
CA ALA A 244 28.19 20.42 21.64
C ALA A 244 29.29 21.33 22.22
N HIS A 245 30.44 20.76 22.62
CA HIS A 245 31.57 21.53 23.12
C HIS A 245 32.28 22.35 22.02
N LYS A 246 32.34 21.84 20.77
CA LYS A 246 32.91 22.57 19.62
C LYS A 246 32.00 23.69 19.10
N ILE A 247 30.67 23.50 19.11
CA ILE A 247 29.71 24.53 18.68
C ILE A 247 29.57 25.65 19.72
N GLY A 248 29.78 25.35 21.01
CA GLY A 248 29.83 26.35 22.09
C GLY A 248 31.14 27.16 22.18
N GLY A 249 32.13 26.90 21.32
CA GLY A 249 33.50 27.43 21.42
C GLY A 249 33.85 28.67 20.57
N GLY A 250 32.92 29.22 19.79
CA GLY A 250 33.11 30.52 19.11
C GLY A 250 34.23 30.56 18.05
N VAL A 251 34.13 29.78 16.98
CA VAL A 251 34.86 30.09 15.73
C VAL A 251 33.91 30.90 14.84
N LYS A 252 34.24 32.19 14.65
CA LYS A 252 33.54 33.09 13.73
C LYS A 252 33.68 32.55 12.30
N ALA A 253 32.57 32.45 11.57
CA ALA A 253 32.62 32.40 10.11
C ALA A 253 32.82 33.83 9.62
N GLU A 254 33.92 34.10 8.94
CA GLU A 254 34.17 35.38 8.30
C GLU A 254 33.41 35.44 6.95
N PRO A 255 33.10 36.62 6.39
CA PRO A 255 32.31 36.74 5.15
C PRO A 255 32.89 35.97 3.95
N GLU A 256 34.19 35.69 3.98
CA GLU A 256 34.94 34.89 3.02
C GLU A 256 34.67 33.38 3.09
N ASP A 257 34.02 32.89 4.15
CA ASP A 257 33.57 31.50 4.30
C ASP A 257 32.19 31.25 3.66
N LEU A 258 31.54 32.28 3.12
CA LEU A 258 30.23 32.19 2.47
C LEU A 258 30.36 32.16 0.95
N SER A 259 29.56 31.31 0.29
CA SER A 259 29.56 31.22 -1.18
C SER A 259 29.13 32.55 -1.83
N ALA A 260 29.68 32.87 -3.01
CA ALA A 260 29.33 34.09 -3.76
C ALA A 260 27.82 34.22 -4.02
N THR A 261 27.13 33.09 -4.18
CA THR A 261 25.67 33.00 -4.32
C THR A 261 24.94 33.44 -3.05
N THR A 262 25.47 33.08 -1.88
CA THR A 262 24.93 33.47 -0.57
C THR A 262 25.15 34.96 -0.31
N LEU A 263 26.31 35.51 -0.71
CA LEU A 263 26.59 36.95 -0.60
C LEU A 263 25.67 37.79 -1.52
N GLY A 264 25.36 37.28 -2.71
CA GLY A 264 24.47 37.92 -3.68
C GLY A 264 23.02 38.01 -3.24
N LEU A 265 22.54 37.08 -2.40
CA LEU A 265 21.18 37.07 -1.86
C LEU A 265 20.97 38.06 -0.70
N VAL A 266 22.04 38.50 -0.04
CA VAL A 266 21.99 39.38 1.14
C VAL A 266 22.07 40.87 0.77
N THR A 267 22.41 41.21 -0.48
CA THR A 267 22.64 42.59 -0.93
C THR A 267 21.46 43.23 -1.69
N GLY A 268 20.32 42.54 -1.82
CA GLY A 268 19.11 43.04 -2.46
C GLY A 268 18.21 43.86 -1.54
N THR A 269 18.22 45.19 -1.70
CA THR A 269 17.22 46.19 -1.24
C THR A 269 16.53 45.92 0.11
N GLY A 270 17.33 45.93 1.17
CA GLY A 270 16.93 46.00 2.58
C GLY A 270 18.23 46.09 3.38
N GLY A 271 18.31 46.94 4.40
CA GLY A 271 19.57 47.22 5.12
C GLY A 271 20.32 45.99 5.67
N PRO A 272 21.57 46.14 6.13
CA PRO A 272 22.42 45.03 6.56
C PRO A 272 21.73 44.18 7.63
N ILE A 273 21.54 42.89 7.33
CA ILE A 273 20.99 41.91 8.26
C ILE A 273 22.04 41.62 9.32
N ASN A 274 21.71 41.83 10.59
CA ASN A 274 22.57 41.45 11.70
C ASN A 274 22.50 39.92 11.88
N LEU A 275 23.50 39.19 11.41
CA LEU A 275 23.58 37.73 11.56
C LEU A 275 23.61 37.27 13.03
N LEU A 276 23.88 38.16 13.99
CA LEU A 276 23.78 37.88 15.43
C LEU A 276 22.33 37.86 15.94
N SER A 277 21.35 38.34 15.16
CA SER A 277 19.94 38.30 15.55
C SER A 277 19.22 37.04 15.07
N VAL A 278 19.89 36.17 14.32
CA VAL A 278 19.36 34.86 13.91
C VAL A 278 19.75 33.83 14.98
N PRO A 279 18.79 33.12 15.60
CA PRO A 279 19.09 32.09 16.60
C PRO A 279 20.01 31.02 15.99
N GLN A 280 21.18 30.82 16.60
CA GLN A 280 22.22 29.90 16.10
C GLN A 280 22.16 28.52 16.76
N ASP A 281 21.23 28.30 17.68
CA ASP A 281 20.80 26.94 17.98
C ASP A 281 19.88 26.50 16.84
N ASN A 282 19.90 25.24 16.40
CA ASN A 282 18.95 24.68 15.43
C ASN A 282 17.51 24.63 16.00
N SER A 283 17.11 25.68 16.70
CA SER A 283 15.85 25.93 17.34
C SER A 283 14.79 26.40 16.36
N VAL A 284 15.01 26.29 15.06
CA VAL A 284 13.95 26.33 14.05
C VAL A 284 14.05 25.06 13.21
N THR A 285 13.44 23.98 13.72
CA THR A 285 13.22 22.73 12.99
C THR A 285 11.91 22.82 12.19
N MET A 286 11.71 21.97 11.17
CA MET A 286 10.39 21.80 10.54
C MET A 286 9.29 21.47 11.56
N ALA A 287 9.66 20.82 12.67
CA ALA A 287 8.79 20.60 13.82
C ALA A 287 8.49 21.88 14.62
N LYS A 288 9.39 22.87 14.66
CA LYS A 288 9.15 24.21 15.22
C LYS A 288 8.45 25.17 14.26
N LEU A 289 8.65 25.06 12.95
CA LEU A 289 7.79 25.76 11.97
C LEU A 289 6.36 25.19 12.01
N ALA A 290 6.21 23.87 12.14
CA ALA A 290 4.91 23.25 12.35
C ALA A 290 4.31 23.57 13.73
N THR A 291 5.11 23.63 14.80
CA THR A 291 4.59 23.93 16.15
C THR A 291 4.44 25.42 16.45
N ASP A 292 5.19 26.34 15.87
CA ASP A 292 5.06 27.78 16.15
C ASP A 292 3.95 28.41 15.29
N SER A 293 3.68 27.88 14.07
CA SER A 293 2.47 28.23 13.31
C SER A 293 1.18 27.64 13.93
N LEU A 294 1.29 26.58 14.75
CA LEU A 294 0.16 25.99 15.48
C LEU A 294 0.04 26.47 16.95
N LYS A 295 1.11 27.00 17.56
CA LYS A 295 1.10 27.53 18.93
C LYS A 295 0.56 28.95 19.04
N ASN A 296 0.55 29.70 17.94
CA ASN A 296 0.01 31.05 17.90
C ASN A 296 -1.44 31.11 17.38
N LEU A 297 -2.12 29.96 17.26
CA LEU A 297 -3.58 29.94 17.30
C LEU A 297 -4.04 30.25 18.74
N PRO A 298 -4.99 31.17 18.92
CA PRO A 298 -5.29 31.70 20.25
C PRO A 298 -5.95 30.63 21.12
N VAL A 299 -5.37 30.42 22.30
CA VAL A 299 -5.97 29.82 23.50
C VAL A 299 -6.24 28.31 23.46
N LYS A 300 -5.39 27.52 24.17
CA LYS A 300 -5.81 26.20 24.68
C LYS A 300 -6.85 26.43 25.77
N ILE A 301 -8.13 26.25 25.46
CA ILE A 301 -9.21 26.36 26.46
C ILE A 301 -9.33 25.00 27.17
N PRO A 302 -9.48 24.97 28.50
CA PRO A 302 -9.82 23.74 29.19
C PRO A 302 -11.13 23.15 28.63
N SER A 303 -11.28 21.83 28.70
CA SER A 303 -12.55 21.15 28.45
C SER A 303 -13.67 21.70 29.35
N LYS A 304 -14.89 21.19 29.17
CA LYS A 304 -16.04 21.43 30.04
C LYS A 304 -15.69 21.56 31.54
N ASN A 305 -14.84 20.68 32.06
CA ASN A 305 -14.30 20.81 33.41
C ASN A 305 -13.00 21.62 33.40
N LEU A 306 -12.97 22.73 34.15
CA LEU A 306 -11.83 23.63 34.31
C LEU A 306 -10.90 23.23 35.47
N PHE A 307 -11.30 22.28 36.32
CA PHE A 307 -10.53 21.83 37.49
C PHE A 307 -9.60 20.66 37.15
N ASP A 308 -8.28 20.90 37.23
CA ASP A 308 -7.26 19.88 37.02
C ASP A 308 -6.84 19.23 38.35
N LYS A 309 -7.36 18.03 38.63
CA LYS A 309 -7.03 17.28 39.86
C LYS A 309 -5.55 16.94 40.00
N THR A 310 -4.77 16.96 38.92
CA THR A 310 -3.34 16.63 38.96
C THR A 310 -2.49 17.78 39.53
N LYS A 311 -3.07 18.97 39.68
CA LYS A 311 -2.40 20.19 40.15
C LYS A 311 -2.90 20.69 41.51
N VAL A 312 -3.36 19.78 42.36
CA VAL A 312 -3.88 20.15 43.69
C VAL A 312 -2.80 20.14 44.76
N THR A 313 -2.91 21.00 45.76
CA THR A 313 -2.13 20.91 47.01
C THR A 313 -3.00 20.33 48.12
N THR A 314 -2.64 19.15 48.63
CA THR A 314 -3.40 18.44 49.68
C THR A 314 -3.12 18.97 51.08
N GLY A 315 -4.10 18.88 51.98
CA GLY A 315 -3.97 19.20 53.40
C GLY A 315 -4.22 20.68 53.76
N PHE A 316 -4.80 21.44 52.84
CA PHE A 316 -5.00 22.88 53.00
C PHE A 316 -6.37 23.33 52.50
N MET A 317 -6.78 24.51 52.98
CA MET A 317 -7.90 25.30 52.47
C MET A 317 -7.51 26.77 52.41
N TRP A 318 -8.25 27.54 51.61
CA TRP A 318 -8.14 29.00 51.64
C TRP A 318 -9.04 29.61 52.71
N ASP A 319 -8.65 30.71 53.34
CA ASP A 319 -9.52 31.50 54.20
C ASP A 319 -10.40 32.42 53.35
N ALA A 320 -11.72 32.36 53.57
CA ALA A 320 -12.71 33.03 52.71
C ALA A 320 -12.77 34.55 52.89
N ASN A 321 -12.10 35.11 53.91
CA ASN A 321 -12.11 36.54 54.19
C ASN A 321 -10.77 37.22 53.85
N SER A 322 -9.68 36.45 53.92
CA SER A 322 -8.31 36.98 53.78
C SER A 322 -7.53 36.39 52.60
N GLY A 323 -7.98 35.28 52.01
CA GLY A 323 -7.22 34.54 51.01
C GLY A 323 -5.96 33.87 51.57
N ALA A 324 -5.78 33.83 52.89
CA ALA A 324 -4.66 33.14 53.52
C ALA A 324 -4.84 31.61 53.45
N LYS A 325 -3.75 30.87 53.27
CA LYS A 325 -3.77 29.40 53.33
C LYS A 325 -3.73 28.93 54.79
N TRP A 326 -4.57 27.97 55.16
CA TRP A 326 -4.54 27.34 56.48
C TRP A 326 -4.67 25.81 56.39
N THR A 327 -4.18 25.11 57.40
CA THR A 327 -4.06 23.65 57.41
C THR A 327 -5.42 22.98 57.64
N ALA A 328 -5.79 22.07 56.74
CA ALA A 328 -7.03 21.31 56.78
C ALA A 328 -6.85 19.95 56.10
N ALA A 329 -6.56 18.91 56.89
CA ALA A 329 -6.09 17.60 56.42
C ALA A 329 -7.02 16.89 55.41
N PHE A 330 -8.34 17.11 55.50
CA PHE A 330 -9.35 16.44 54.66
C PHE A 330 -9.60 17.13 53.31
N TYR A 331 -8.92 18.25 53.04
CA TYR A 331 -9.19 19.10 51.88
C TYR A 331 -7.94 19.30 51.03
N SER A 332 -8.18 19.65 49.78
CA SER A 332 -7.16 20.02 48.81
C SER A 332 -7.58 21.31 48.11
N ILE A 333 -6.59 22.13 47.78
CA ILE A 333 -6.80 23.35 46.99
C ILE A 333 -6.31 23.16 45.55
N SER A 334 -6.98 23.78 44.58
CA SER A 334 -6.50 23.82 43.19
C SER A 334 -5.31 24.76 43.01
N ASP A 335 -4.60 24.61 41.89
CA ASP A 335 -3.80 25.70 41.31
C ASP A 335 -4.71 26.86 40.82
N TYR A 336 -4.11 27.98 40.43
CA TYR A 336 -4.81 29.14 39.88
C TYR A 336 -5.39 28.80 38.49
N ILE A 337 -6.71 28.85 38.39
CA ILE A 337 -7.47 28.60 37.16
C ILE A 337 -7.77 29.95 36.53
N ALA A 338 -7.29 30.18 35.31
CA ALA A 338 -7.55 31.43 34.57
C ALA A 338 -9.05 31.62 34.35
N MET A 339 -9.54 32.83 34.59
CA MET A 339 -10.96 33.14 34.55
C MET A 339 -11.20 34.58 34.08
N THR A 340 -12.24 34.78 33.29
CA THR A 340 -12.62 36.13 32.86
C THR A 340 -13.51 36.80 33.91
N ALA A 341 -13.39 38.12 34.04
CA ALA A 341 -14.24 38.92 34.91
C ALA A 341 -15.72 38.80 34.54
N ASN A 342 -16.63 38.95 35.51
CA ASN A 342 -18.09 38.88 35.32
C ASN A 342 -18.59 37.58 34.67
N THR A 343 -17.86 36.48 34.86
CA THR A 343 -18.18 35.17 34.26
C THR A 343 -19.03 34.35 35.20
N LEU A 344 -20.13 33.82 34.67
CA LEU A 344 -21.00 32.90 35.38
C LEU A 344 -20.39 31.49 35.35
N ILE A 345 -20.16 30.91 36.52
CA ILE A 345 -19.61 29.55 36.66
C ILE A 345 -20.44 28.72 37.61
N THR A 346 -20.49 27.41 37.36
CA THR A 346 -21.06 26.42 38.28
C THR A 346 -19.98 25.45 38.71
N THR A 347 -19.95 25.14 40.00
CA THR A 347 -19.08 24.12 40.57
C THR A 347 -19.87 22.89 41.00
N TYR A 348 -19.24 21.73 40.97
CA TYR A 348 -19.74 20.46 41.49
C TYR A 348 -18.69 19.85 42.40
N ARG A 349 -19.09 19.47 43.63
CA ARG A 349 -18.20 18.88 44.65
C ARG A 349 -17.00 19.75 45.08
N CYS A 350 -17.01 21.03 44.75
CA CYS A 350 -16.14 22.07 45.31
C CYS A 350 -16.84 22.72 46.51
N VAL A 351 -16.11 23.00 47.60
CA VAL A 351 -16.68 23.56 48.83
C VAL A 351 -16.44 25.05 49.00
N ARG A 352 -15.50 25.61 48.22
CA ARG A 352 -15.18 27.03 48.22
C ARG A 352 -14.59 27.47 46.88
N VAL A 353 -14.87 28.71 46.49
CA VAL A 353 -14.17 29.42 45.40
C VAL A 353 -13.54 30.69 45.97
N ILE A 354 -12.28 30.94 45.61
CA ILE A 354 -11.57 32.19 45.88
C ILE A 354 -11.23 32.87 44.57
N GLU A 355 -11.40 34.18 44.52
CA GLU A 355 -11.13 35.00 43.34
C GLU A 355 -9.87 35.85 43.54
N TRP A 356 -9.09 35.99 42.48
CA TRP A 356 -7.79 36.65 42.49
C TRP A 356 -7.63 37.59 41.29
N THR A 357 -6.89 38.67 41.49
CA THR A 357 -6.51 39.60 40.42
C THR A 357 -5.46 38.98 39.49
N SER A 358 -5.14 39.66 38.39
CA SER A 358 -4.06 39.22 37.47
C SER A 358 -2.68 39.13 38.14
N ALA A 359 -2.46 39.94 39.20
CA ALA A 359 -1.28 39.89 40.06
C ALA A 359 -1.39 38.84 41.19
N LYS A 360 -2.42 37.99 41.18
CA LYS A 360 -2.72 36.98 42.21
C LYS A 360 -2.96 37.57 43.61
N THR A 361 -3.50 38.78 43.67
CA THR A 361 -3.96 39.39 44.93
C THR A 361 -5.40 38.95 45.22
N TYR A 362 -5.69 38.61 46.48
CA TYR A 362 -7.01 38.17 46.90
C TYR A 362 -8.09 39.24 46.64
N ILE A 363 -9.25 38.82 46.11
CA ILE A 363 -10.41 39.67 45.87
C ILE A 363 -11.52 39.33 46.87
N LYS A 364 -12.04 38.10 46.82
CA LYS A 364 -13.12 37.61 47.68
C LYS A 364 -13.15 36.09 47.70
N GLY A 365 -13.71 35.49 48.74
CA GLY A 365 -13.98 34.06 48.83
C GLY A 365 -15.44 33.76 49.16
N THR A 366 -15.94 32.61 48.73
CA THR A 366 -17.26 32.12 49.14
C THR A 366 -17.19 31.56 50.56
N SER A 367 -18.30 31.64 51.32
CA SER A 367 -18.43 30.90 52.57
C SER A 367 -18.33 29.39 52.33
N LEU A 368 -18.14 28.60 53.40
CA LEU A 368 -18.17 27.14 53.30
C LEU A 368 -19.59 26.70 52.94
N LEU A 369 -19.72 26.02 51.81
CA LEU A 369 -21.01 25.57 51.31
C LEU A 369 -21.09 24.03 51.30
N SER A 370 -22.33 23.51 51.27
CA SER A 370 -22.55 22.07 51.13
C SER A 370 -21.93 21.61 49.80
N ASN A 371 -21.23 20.47 49.84
CA ASN A 371 -20.46 19.85 48.75
C ASN A 371 -21.31 19.34 47.57
N THR A 372 -22.27 20.14 47.11
CA THR A 372 -23.28 19.80 46.11
C THR A 372 -23.00 20.54 44.80
N THR A 373 -23.71 21.64 44.54
CA THR A 373 -23.50 22.52 43.38
C THR A 373 -23.62 23.97 43.79
N MET A 374 -22.76 24.84 43.25
CA MET A 374 -22.80 26.28 43.51
C MET A 374 -22.63 27.04 42.21
N THR A 375 -23.49 28.04 41.98
CA THR A 375 -23.35 28.96 40.86
C THR A 375 -22.94 30.34 41.38
N ILE A 376 -21.88 30.90 40.83
CA ILE A 376 -21.40 32.24 41.17
C ILE A 376 -21.05 33.03 39.90
N THR A 377 -21.09 34.36 40.02
CA THR A 377 -20.55 35.27 39.01
C THR A 377 -19.28 35.90 39.54
N THR A 378 -18.18 35.78 38.79
CA THR A 378 -16.88 36.34 39.18
C THR A 378 -16.93 37.88 39.20
N SER A 379 -16.11 38.50 40.04
CA SER A 379 -16.01 39.95 40.17
C SER A 379 -15.41 40.61 38.92
N PRO A 380 -15.64 41.92 38.71
CA PRO A 380 -15.10 42.68 37.58
C PRO A 380 -13.57 42.70 37.43
N THR A 381 -12.83 42.42 38.50
CA THR A 381 -11.35 42.43 38.52
C THR A 381 -10.73 41.04 38.57
N THR A 382 -11.55 39.99 38.50
CA THR A 382 -11.09 38.61 38.60
C THR A 382 -10.38 38.19 37.33
N ALA A 383 -9.16 37.68 37.49
CA ALA A 383 -8.37 37.08 36.43
C ALA A 383 -8.08 35.59 36.68
N TYR A 384 -8.16 35.16 37.95
CA TYR A 384 -8.00 33.76 38.34
C TYR A 384 -8.98 33.39 39.44
N ILE A 385 -9.31 32.10 39.51
CA ILE A 385 -9.98 31.50 40.66
C ILE A 385 -9.17 30.33 41.21
N THR A 386 -9.35 30.01 42.48
CA THR A 386 -8.94 28.73 43.08
C THR A 386 -10.14 28.11 43.78
N ILE A 387 -10.14 26.79 43.95
CA ILE A 387 -11.18 26.09 44.69
C ILE A 387 -10.61 25.21 45.80
N ASP A 388 -11.44 24.98 46.81
CA ASP A 388 -11.23 23.95 47.82
C ASP A 388 -12.15 22.76 47.50
N ALA A 389 -11.64 21.53 47.61
CA ALA A 389 -12.43 20.30 47.49
C ALA A 389 -12.02 19.29 48.57
N GLN A 390 -12.96 18.45 49.03
CA GLN A 390 -12.60 17.35 49.92
C GLN A 390 -11.84 16.28 49.15
N ASN A 391 -10.84 15.66 49.79
CA ASN A 391 -9.97 14.68 49.15
C ASN A 391 -10.76 13.51 48.55
N VAL A 392 -11.87 13.11 49.19
CA VAL A 392 -12.76 12.01 48.75
C VAL A 392 -13.54 12.31 47.47
N TYR A 393 -13.63 13.58 47.04
CA TYR A 393 -14.38 13.98 45.85
C TYR A 393 -13.51 14.56 44.74
N LEU A 394 -12.18 14.53 44.87
CA LEU A 394 -11.26 15.09 43.87
C LEU A 394 -11.44 14.47 42.49
N ASP A 395 -11.77 13.18 42.42
CA ASP A 395 -11.96 12.49 41.15
C ASP A 395 -13.20 12.97 40.39
N ILE A 396 -14.16 13.59 41.07
CA ILE A 396 -15.42 14.05 40.48
C ILE A 396 -15.65 15.57 40.63
N ALA A 397 -14.68 16.30 41.18
CA ALA A 397 -14.76 17.74 41.33
C ALA A 397 -14.72 18.43 39.96
N GLN A 398 -15.59 19.42 39.78
CA GLN A 398 -15.72 20.12 38.51
C GLN A 398 -16.04 21.59 38.70
N ILE A 399 -15.46 22.40 37.82
CA ILE A 399 -15.89 23.77 37.57
C ILE A 399 -16.23 23.84 36.09
N GLU A 400 -17.38 24.40 35.75
CA GLU A 400 -17.76 24.62 34.36
C GLU A 400 -18.36 26.01 34.17
N LEU A 401 -18.24 26.54 32.95
CA LEU A 401 -18.86 27.80 32.57
C LEU A 401 -20.37 27.63 32.45
N GLY A 402 -21.13 28.65 32.87
CA GLY A 402 -22.59 28.65 32.85
C GLY A 402 -23.20 28.60 34.24
N GLY A 403 -24.54 28.68 34.28
CA GLY A 403 -25.30 28.78 35.54
C GLY A 403 -25.89 27.47 36.05
N THR A 404 -25.67 26.36 35.36
CA THR A 404 -26.31 25.07 35.65
C THR A 404 -25.31 23.94 35.48
N TYR A 405 -25.29 23.00 36.43
CA TYR A 405 -24.46 21.82 36.34
C TYR A 405 -25.02 20.84 35.30
N THR A 406 -24.19 20.40 34.35
CA THR A 406 -24.62 19.56 33.22
C THR A 406 -24.02 18.15 33.23
N GLY A 407 -23.59 17.67 34.40
CA GLY A 407 -23.01 16.34 34.58
C GLY A 407 -21.48 16.33 34.46
N TYR A 408 -20.86 15.42 35.19
CA TYR A 408 -19.42 15.36 35.36
C TYR A 408 -18.71 14.99 34.05
N ALA A 409 -17.62 15.70 33.75
CA ALA A 409 -16.65 15.36 32.73
C ALA A 409 -15.23 15.50 33.31
N PRO A 410 -14.30 14.60 32.94
CA PRO A 410 -12.91 14.74 33.34
C PRO A 410 -12.27 15.96 32.67
N PHE A 411 -11.34 16.62 33.38
CA PHE A 411 -10.51 17.68 32.81
C PHE A 411 -9.68 17.15 31.63
N LYS A 412 -9.76 17.85 30.49
CA LYS A 412 -8.95 17.64 29.28
C LYS A 412 -8.55 19.01 28.72
N LEU A 413 -7.48 19.08 27.95
CA LEU A 413 -7.15 20.27 27.14
C LEU A 413 -7.68 20.03 25.71
N GLY A 414 -8.56 20.90 25.22
CA GLY A 414 -9.20 20.78 23.90
C GLY A 414 -9.08 22.05 23.05
N LEU A 415 -9.34 21.92 21.75
CA LEU A 415 -9.50 23.03 20.80
C LEU A 415 -11.01 23.27 20.58
N ASN A 416 -11.47 24.53 20.56
CA ASN A 416 -12.88 24.86 20.39
C ASN A 416 -13.24 24.91 18.88
N PRO A 417 -14.22 24.14 18.37
CA PRO A 417 -14.54 24.10 16.94
C PRO A 417 -15.16 25.39 16.39
N THR A 418 -15.66 26.29 17.25
CA THR A 418 -16.40 27.49 16.84
C THR A 418 -15.51 28.64 16.37
N ASP A 419 -14.20 28.61 16.65
CA ASP A 419 -13.26 29.63 16.15
C ASP A 419 -12.74 29.32 14.73
N ILE A 420 -13.20 28.24 14.10
CA ILE A 420 -12.98 27.92 12.67
C ILE A 420 -14.10 28.51 11.79
N PHE A 421 -15.22 28.94 12.38
CA PHE A 421 -16.37 29.47 11.65
C PHE A 421 -16.48 30.97 11.85
N ASP A 422 -15.78 31.73 10.98
CA ASP A 422 -16.21 33.08 10.65
C ASP A 422 -17.64 33.00 10.07
N SER A 423 -18.55 33.80 10.63
CA SER A 423 -19.95 33.91 10.23
C SER A 423 -20.15 34.50 8.83
N SER A 424 -19.06 34.78 8.11
CA SER A 424 -19.05 35.20 6.70
C SER A 424 -19.25 34.05 5.69
N ILE A 425 -19.19 32.77 6.10
CA ILE A 425 -19.41 31.63 5.20
C ILE A 425 -20.81 31.03 5.43
N THR A 426 -21.75 31.39 4.55
CA THR A 426 -23.10 30.83 4.53
C THR A 426 -23.10 29.33 4.22
N ASN A 427 -24.04 28.58 4.83
CA ASN A 427 -24.21 27.12 4.70
C ASN A 427 -24.31 26.60 3.25
N SER A 428 -24.63 27.46 2.27
CA SER A 428 -24.64 27.12 0.84
C SER A 428 -23.25 26.98 0.23
N LYS A 429 -22.23 27.69 0.75
CA LYS A 429 -20.83 27.52 0.36
C LYS A 429 -20.18 26.32 1.07
N LEU A 430 -20.64 26.02 2.29
CA LEU A 430 -20.15 24.89 3.07
C LEU A 430 -20.62 23.55 2.47
N THR A 431 -21.87 23.43 2.01
CA THR A 431 -22.32 22.17 1.38
C THR A 431 -21.59 21.84 0.08
N VAL A 432 -21.20 22.84 -0.72
CA VAL A 432 -20.41 22.62 -1.94
C VAL A 432 -18.94 22.33 -1.63
N ALA A 433 -18.34 23.06 -0.68
CA ALA A 433 -16.95 22.86 -0.29
C ALA A 433 -16.73 21.57 0.52
N THR A 434 -17.66 21.21 1.39
CA THR A 434 -17.60 19.99 2.21
C THR A 434 -17.95 18.75 1.39
N GLN A 435 -18.85 18.82 0.41
CA GLN A 435 -19.03 17.72 -0.54
C GLN A 435 -17.82 17.59 -1.47
N ALA A 436 -17.22 18.69 -1.94
CA ALA A 436 -15.98 18.65 -2.73
C ALA A 436 -14.77 18.19 -1.91
N PHE A 437 -14.74 18.44 -0.59
CA PHE A 437 -13.69 17.99 0.32
C PHE A 437 -13.90 16.53 0.73
N LEU A 438 -15.13 16.08 0.94
CA LEU A 438 -15.44 14.66 1.20
C LEU A 438 -15.32 13.80 -0.08
N ASP A 439 -15.66 14.33 -1.26
CA ASP A 439 -15.43 13.68 -2.56
C ASP A 439 -13.92 13.70 -2.94
N LYS A 440 -13.11 14.63 -2.40
CA LYS A 440 -11.63 14.64 -2.54
C LYS A 440 -10.87 13.89 -1.44
N ALA A 441 -11.48 13.62 -0.28
CA ALA A 441 -10.78 13.06 0.89
C ALA A 441 -10.62 11.53 0.88
N VAL A 442 -10.91 10.84 -0.23
CA VAL A 442 -10.68 9.38 -0.37
C VAL A 442 -9.68 9.03 -1.48
N VAL A 443 -9.13 10.02 -2.20
CA VAL A 443 -8.17 9.81 -3.31
C VAL A 443 -6.93 10.66 -3.04
N THR A 444 -5.88 10.04 -2.53
CA THR A 444 -4.59 10.68 -2.27
C THR A 444 -3.66 10.65 -3.48
N GLN A 445 -3.93 9.77 -4.46
CA GLN A 445 -3.14 9.65 -5.68
C GLN A 445 -4.04 9.61 -6.92
N LEU A 446 -3.90 10.60 -7.80
CA LEU A 446 -4.56 10.63 -9.10
C LEU A 446 -3.66 11.33 -10.12
N ASP A 447 -3.24 10.61 -11.16
CA ASP A 447 -2.31 11.13 -12.17
C ASP A 447 -2.46 10.43 -13.52
N ILE A 448 -1.93 11.05 -14.56
CA ILE A 448 -1.79 10.48 -15.91
C ILE A 448 -0.31 10.40 -16.25
N ILE A 449 0.23 9.18 -16.26
CA ILE A 449 1.63 8.82 -16.45
C ILE A 449 1.96 8.75 -17.95
N LEU A 450 1.93 9.91 -18.58
CA LEU A 450 2.40 10.15 -19.94
C LEU A 450 3.46 11.25 -19.94
N PRO A 451 4.44 11.20 -20.85
CA PRO A 451 5.34 12.32 -21.04
C PRO A 451 4.61 13.55 -21.59
N THR A 452 5.24 14.72 -21.50
CA THR A 452 4.71 15.99 -22.03
C THR A 452 4.47 15.94 -23.55
N THR A 453 5.28 15.14 -24.25
CA THR A 453 5.14 14.90 -25.70
C THR A 453 5.28 13.41 -26.01
N VAL A 454 4.39 12.89 -26.86
CA VAL A 454 4.44 11.54 -27.45
C VAL A 454 4.53 11.66 -28.97
N TYR A 455 5.14 10.67 -29.62
CA TYR A 455 5.42 10.70 -31.05
C TYR A 455 4.64 9.62 -31.79
N ALA A 456 4.06 9.99 -32.92
CA ALA A 456 3.41 9.07 -33.85
C ALA A 456 4.03 9.23 -35.25
N THR A 457 4.08 8.15 -36.02
CA THR A 457 4.60 8.19 -37.38
C THR A 457 3.48 7.97 -38.39
N VAL A 458 3.54 8.69 -39.51
CA VAL A 458 2.61 8.49 -40.64
C VAL A 458 2.54 7.00 -41.03
N GLY A 459 1.32 6.47 -41.13
CA GLY A 459 1.05 5.09 -41.54
C GLY A 459 1.19 4.03 -40.46
N ARG A 460 1.48 4.41 -39.20
CA ARG A 460 1.59 3.47 -38.07
C ARG A 460 0.52 3.73 -37.03
N GLU A 461 -0.11 2.66 -36.56
CA GLU A 461 -1.09 2.75 -35.48
C GLU A 461 -0.40 3.15 -34.17
N PHE A 462 -1.01 4.11 -33.48
CA PHE A 462 -0.57 4.62 -32.19
C PHE A 462 -1.76 4.60 -31.24
N ASN A 463 -1.65 3.82 -30.15
CA ASN A 463 -2.71 3.69 -29.16
C ASN A 463 -2.28 4.22 -27.79
N ILE A 464 -3.20 4.79 -27.01
CA ILE A 464 -2.99 5.10 -25.59
C ILE A 464 -4.05 4.36 -24.79
N TYR A 465 -3.67 3.23 -24.21
CA TYR A 465 -4.53 2.44 -23.32
C TYR A 465 -4.70 3.14 -21.98
N TYR A 466 -5.94 3.43 -21.62
CA TYR A 466 -6.28 4.28 -20.48
C TYR A 466 -5.82 3.70 -19.14
N LYS A 467 -5.99 2.39 -18.96
CA LYS A 467 -5.57 1.68 -17.73
C LYS A 467 -4.06 1.69 -17.51
N ASN A 468 -3.26 1.82 -18.57
CA ASN A 468 -1.80 1.77 -18.48
C ASN A 468 -1.20 3.11 -18.06
N VAL A 469 -1.92 4.20 -18.33
CA VAL A 469 -1.44 5.56 -18.08
C VAL A 469 -2.10 6.19 -16.85
N MET A 470 -3.23 5.68 -16.37
CA MET A 470 -3.84 6.19 -15.14
C MET A 470 -3.20 5.58 -13.89
N LEU A 471 -2.76 6.43 -12.97
CA LEU A 471 -2.32 6.05 -11.62
C LEU A 471 -3.35 6.54 -10.60
N THR A 472 -3.87 5.62 -9.80
CA THR A 472 -4.81 5.91 -8.72
C THR A 472 -4.63 4.98 -7.53
N ASP A 473 -4.97 5.46 -6.33
CA ASP A 473 -5.06 4.67 -5.10
C ASP A 473 -6.43 4.01 -4.89
N THR A 474 -7.37 4.12 -5.85
CA THR A 474 -8.68 3.45 -5.82
C THR A 474 -8.95 2.63 -7.09
N ASN A 475 -10.16 2.11 -7.28
CA ASN A 475 -10.46 1.33 -8.47
C ASN A 475 -10.62 2.24 -9.70
N LEU A 476 -10.00 1.88 -10.83
CA LEU A 476 -10.15 2.61 -12.09
C LEU A 476 -11.60 2.73 -12.54
N ASP A 477 -12.42 1.72 -12.22
CA ASP A 477 -13.84 1.69 -12.55
C ASP A 477 -14.66 2.77 -11.81
N ASP A 478 -14.09 3.41 -10.77
CA ASP A 478 -14.70 4.54 -10.06
C ASP A 478 -14.57 5.86 -10.82
N TYR A 479 -13.73 5.91 -11.85
CA TYR A 479 -13.49 7.10 -12.66
C TYR A 479 -13.98 6.94 -14.09
N ASP A 480 -14.05 8.07 -14.78
CA ASP A 480 -14.24 8.13 -16.22
C ASP A 480 -13.09 8.92 -16.85
N ILE A 481 -12.55 8.43 -17.95
CA ILE A 481 -11.40 9.05 -18.64
C ILE A 481 -11.92 9.68 -19.93
N MET A 482 -11.88 11.01 -19.98
CA MET A 482 -12.25 11.75 -21.17
C MET A 482 -11.00 12.35 -21.81
N ILE A 483 -10.91 12.25 -23.13
CA ILE A 483 -9.86 12.89 -23.91
C ILE A 483 -10.51 13.86 -24.89
N ASN A 484 -10.12 15.12 -24.83
CA ASN A 484 -10.45 16.10 -25.86
C ASN A 484 -9.25 16.22 -26.81
N VAL A 485 -9.45 15.77 -28.05
CA VAL A 485 -8.42 15.66 -29.08
C VAL A 485 -9.04 15.94 -30.44
N SER A 486 -8.26 16.52 -31.36
CA SER A 486 -8.74 16.92 -32.69
C SER A 486 -8.61 15.86 -33.76
N LYS A 487 -7.89 14.77 -33.50
CA LYS A 487 -7.58 13.67 -34.43
C LYS A 487 -7.60 12.34 -33.71
N GLY A 488 -7.76 11.24 -34.44
CA GLY A 488 -7.87 9.89 -33.90
C GLY A 488 -9.28 9.55 -33.41
N GLU A 489 -9.40 8.33 -32.88
CA GLU A 489 -10.63 7.72 -32.43
C GLU A 489 -10.55 7.42 -30.93
N LEU A 490 -11.68 7.61 -30.23
CA LEU A 490 -11.83 7.25 -28.83
C LEU A 490 -12.59 5.93 -28.76
N MET A 491 -11.97 4.92 -28.16
CA MET A 491 -12.57 3.64 -27.85
C MET A 491 -12.78 3.50 -26.35
N ASP A 492 -13.54 2.50 -25.92
CA ASP A 492 -13.88 2.30 -24.50
C ASP A 492 -12.63 2.13 -23.61
N ASP A 493 -11.56 1.56 -24.15
CA ASP A 493 -10.34 1.19 -23.43
C ASP A 493 -9.10 2.02 -23.81
N ARG A 494 -9.13 2.72 -24.95
CA ARG A 494 -7.98 3.44 -25.50
C ARG A 494 -8.34 4.57 -26.45
N TYR A 495 -7.41 5.50 -26.60
CA TYR A 495 -7.34 6.37 -27.77
C TYR A 495 -6.55 5.64 -28.86
N SER A 496 -7.01 5.68 -30.11
CA SER A 496 -6.33 5.06 -31.25
C SER A 496 -6.17 6.05 -32.40
N PHE A 497 -5.01 6.06 -33.05
CA PHE A 497 -4.74 6.97 -34.15
C PHE A 497 -3.74 6.37 -35.13
N THR A 498 -4.09 6.34 -36.41
CA THR A 498 -3.16 6.02 -37.50
C THR A 498 -2.96 7.30 -38.33
N PRO A 499 -1.87 8.06 -38.14
CA PRO A 499 -1.67 9.33 -38.81
C PRO A 499 -1.48 9.16 -40.32
N VAL A 500 -1.98 10.10 -41.12
CA VAL A 500 -1.69 10.20 -42.56
C VAL A 500 -0.71 11.33 -42.86
N ALA A 501 -0.21 11.43 -44.09
CA ALA A 501 0.78 12.45 -44.46
C ALA A 501 0.32 13.89 -44.18
N GLY A 502 -0.97 14.19 -44.31
CA GLY A 502 -1.55 15.50 -43.98
C GLY A 502 -1.58 15.81 -42.48
N ASP A 503 -1.26 14.84 -41.61
CA ASP A 503 -1.27 15.00 -40.17
C ASP A 503 0.06 15.47 -39.57
N ILE A 504 1.13 15.49 -40.35
CA ILE A 504 2.47 15.92 -39.92
C ILE A 504 2.38 17.29 -39.21
N GLY A 505 3.01 17.39 -38.04
CA GLY A 505 2.90 18.53 -37.14
C GLY A 505 2.53 18.09 -35.73
N SER A 506 2.02 18.99 -34.91
CA SER A 506 1.62 18.67 -33.53
C SER A 506 0.22 19.14 -33.19
N PHE A 507 -0.43 18.42 -32.29
CA PHE A 507 -1.70 18.79 -31.70
C PHE A 507 -1.75 18.34 -30.24
N VAL A 508 -2.66 18.92 -29.45
CA VAL A 508 -2.76 18.66 -28.02
C VAL A 508 -3.94 17.72 -27.74
N ALA A 509 -3.67 16.60 -27.08
CA ALA A 509 -4.68 15.77 -26.43
C ALA A 509 -4.82 16.22 -24.97
N LYS A 510 -6.00 16.68 -24.58
CA LYS A 510 -6.32 17.08 -23.21
C LYS A 510 -7.04 15.95 -22.51
N PHE A 511 -6.36 15.31 -21.58
CA PHE A 511 -6.91 14.24 -20.76
C PHE A 511 -7.58 14.80 -19.53
N TYR A 512 -8.72 14.23 -19.17
CA TYR A 512 -9.48 14.51 -17.97
C TYR A 512 -9.75 13.20 -17.25
N ILE A 513 -9.58 13.22 -15.93
CA ILE A 513 -10.12 12.19 -15.05
C ILE A 513 -11.35 12.78 -14.40
N ARG A 514 -12.49 12.10 -14.53
CA ARG A 514 -13.78 12.53 -14.01
C ARG A 514 -14.32 11.59 -12.96
N ASP A 515 -15.06 12.12 -12.00
CA ASP A 515 -15.91 11.27 -11.15
C ASP A 515 -17.14 10.79 -11.95
N LYS A 516 -17.89 9.82 -11.39
CA LYS A 516 -19.14 9.33 -12.01
C LYS A 516 -20.27 10.37 -12.06
N LYS A 517 -20.10 11.54 -11.42
CA LYS A 517 -21.04 12.67 -11.50
C LYS A 517 -20.68 13.60 -12.68
N GLY A 518 -19.57 13.36 -13.37
CA GLY A 518 -19.09 14.13 -14.51
C GLY A 518 -18.17 15.30 -14.16
N ASN A 519 -17.75 15.46 -12.90
CA ASN A 519 -16.83 16.52 -12.49
C ASN A 519 -15.39 16.17 -12.87
N ASN A 520 -14.65 17.14 -13.43
CA ASN A 520 -13.22 16.96 -13.70
C ASN A 520 -12.42 17.00 -12.38
N LEU A 521 -11.79 15.88 -12.02
CA LEU A 521 -10.92 15.73 -10.85
C LEU A 521 -9.46 16.04 -11.16
N PHE A 522 -9.00 15.67 -12.37
CA PHE A 522 -7.63 15.88 -12.83
C PHE A 522 -7.61 16.25 -14.31
N THR A 523 -6.60 16.99 -14.74
CA THR A 523 -6.42 17.37 -16.15
C THR A 523 -4.95 17.36 -16.52
N LYS A 524 -4.61 16.78 -17.68
CA LYS A 524 -3.26 16.80 -18.24
C LYS A 524 -3.30 17.04 -19.74
N ASN A 525 -2.45 17.94 -20.22
CA ASN A 525 -2.25 18.16 -21.64
C ASN A 525 -1.04 17.34 -22.09
N VAL A 526 -1.19 16.59 -23.18
CA VAL A 526 -0.12 15.84 -23.84
C VAL A 526 -0.06 16.31 -25.28
N THR A 527 1.15 16.66 -25.74
CA THR A 527 1.37 16.98 -27.16
C THR A 527 1.59 15.69 -27.93
N ILE A 528 0.80 15.44 -28.98
CA ILE A 528 1.04 14.38 -29.95
C ILE A 528 1.75 15.02 -31.14
N GLU A 529 2.99 14.62 -31.38
CA GLU A 529 3.77 15.07 -32.53
C GLU A 529 3.83 13.97 -33.59
N VAL A 530 3.28 14.28 -34.77
CA VAL A 530 3.26 13.40 -35.93
C VAL A 530 4.45 13.72 -36.81
N VAL A 531 5.27 12.70 -37.06
CA VAL A 531 6.45 12.79 -37.90
C VAL A 531 6.31 11.98 -39.17
N ALA A 532 6.97 12.45 -40.23
CA ALA A 532 7.25 11.62 -41.39
C ALA A 532 8.34 10.61 -41.06
N GLU A 533 8.41 9.57 -41.87
CA GLU A 533 9.56 8.67 -41.88
C GLU A 533 10.81 9.43 -42.35
N VAL A 534 11.91 9.27 -41.62
CA VAL A 534 13.19 9.93 -41.91
C VAL A 534 14.26 8.88 -42.21
N THR A 535 15.14 9.22 -43.15
CA THR A 535 16.37 8.48 -43.42
C THR A 535 17.55 9.36 -43.04
N PRO A 536 18.23 9.08 -41.92
CA PRO A 536 19.41 9.85 -41.53
C PRO A 536 20.52 9.73 -42.59
N SER A 537 21.36 10.76 -42.69
CA SER A 537 22.46 10.81 -43.68
C SER A 537 23.46 9.66 -43.53
N THR A 538 23.60 9.12 -42.33
CA THR A 538 24.35 7.89 -42.03
C THR A 538 23.51 6.98 -41.15
N ALA A 539 23.72 5.66 -41.27
CA ALA A 539 23.15 4.69 -40.34
C ALA A 539 23.55 5.04 -38.90
N LYS A 540 22.60 4.91 -37.97
CA LYS A 540 22.78 5.19 -36.55
C LYS A 540 23.20 3.93 -35.83
N LYS A 541 24.32 3.98 -35.12
CA LYS A 541 24.82 2.88 -34.29
C LYS A 541 24.17 2.94 -32.93
N VAL A 542 23.41 1.90 -32.57
CA VAL A 542 22.59 1.91 -31.35
C VAL A 542 22.86 0.67 -30.51
N ILE A 543 22.98 0.85 -29.20
CA ILE A 543 23.01 -0.24 -28.22
C ILE A 543 21.69 -0.23 -27.43
N PHE A 544 21.01 -1.37 -27.39
CA PHE A 544 19.87 -1.61 -26.51
C PHE A 544 20.31 -2.38 -25.28
N ILE A 545 20.34 -1.73 -24.12
CA ILE A 545 20.63 -2.35 -22.82
C ILE A 545 19.29 -2.65 -22.14
N GLY A 546 19.06 -3.91 -21.74
CA GLY A 546 17.77 -4.25 -21.16
C GLY A 546 17.74 -5.56 -20.40
N ASP A 547 16.54 -6.02 -20.09
CA ASP A 547 16.30 -7.29 -19.41
C ASP A 547 15.70 -8.35 -20.34
N SER A 548 14.84 -9.25 -19.83
CA SER A 548 14.16 -10.27 -20.62
C SER A 548 13.15 -9.69 -21.63
N LEU A 549 12.68 -8.46 -21.45
CA LEU A 549 11.84 -7.81 -22.46
C LEU A 549 12.64 -7.34 -23.68
N THR A 550 13.96 -7.24 -23.55
CA THR A 550 14.86 -7.03 -24.68
C THR A 550 15.37 -8.35 -25.27
N ASP A 551 15.54 -9.38 -24.42
CA ASP A 551 16.02 -10.72 -24.81
C ASP A 551 15.25 -11.83 -24.06
N ASP A 552 14.21 -12.36 -24.69
CA ASP A 552 13.39 -13.46 -24.14
C ASP A 552 13.98 -14.85 -24.41
N GLY A 553 15.17 -14.94 -25.02
CA GLY A 553 15.92 -16.18 -25.21
C GLY A 553 15.35 -17.20 -26.21
N SER A 554 14.09 -17.08 -26.70
CA SER A 554 13.44 -18.14 -27.50
C SER A 554 12.42 -17.71 -28.60
N ASN A 555 12.57 -16.53 -29.25
CA ASN A 555 11.71 -15.97 -30.34
C ASN A 555 10.60 -15.00 -29.90
N GLY A 556 10.98 -13.90 -29.27
CA GLY A 556 10.06 -12.81 -28.91
C GLY A 556 10.82 -11.59 -28.42
N SER A 557 11.34 -10.79 -29.35
CA SER A 557 11.94 -9.49 -29.01
C SER A 557 11.52 -8.44 -30.02
N TYR A 558 11.28 -7.23 -29.53
CA TYR A 558 10.99 -6.07 -30.37
C TYR A 558 12.20 -5.65 -31.23
N ILE A 559 13.41 -6.13 -30.92
CA ILE A 559 14.67 -5.76 -31.60
C ILE A 559 14.66 -6.18 -33.07
N GLU A 560 14.18 -7.40 -33.36
CA GLU A 560 14.11 -7.92 -34.74
C GLU A 560 13.12 -7.11 -35.58
N THR A 561 11.90 -6.93 -35.07
CA THR A 561 10.85 -6.12 -35.72
C THR A 561 11.34 -4.70 -35.96
N LEU A 562 11.92 -4.06 -34.95
CA LEU A 562 12.45 -2.70 -35.06
C LEU A 562 13.58 -2.62 -36.10
N LYS A 563 14.53 -3.54 -36.10
CA LYS A 563 15.63 -3.58 -37.08
C LYS A 563 15.09 -3.77 -38.51
N ASN A 564 14.10 -4.63 -38.69
CA ASN A 564 13.47 -4.86 -39.99
C ASN A 564 12.72 -3.60 -40.48
N MET A 565 12.03 -2.89 -39.59
CA MET A 565 11.38 -1.61 -39.90
C MET A 565 12.40 -0.50 -40.24
N MET A 566 13.50 -0.45 -39.51
CA MET A 566 14.54 0.57 -39.70
C MET A 566 15.42 0.30 -40.93
N GLY A 567 15.58 -0.96 -41.33
CA GLY A 567 16.42 -1.36 -42.46
C GLY A 567 17.87 -0.90 -42.28
N SER A 568 18.44 -0.26 -43.31
CA SER A 568 19.82 0.24 -43.29
C SER A 568 20.04 1.51 -42.45
N ARG A 569 19.00 2.04 -41.80
CA ARG A 569 19.10 3.25 -40.96
C ARG A 569 19.65 2.98 -39.57
N LEU A 570 19.55 1.74 -39.10
CA LEU A 570 19.87 1.33 -37.74
C LEU A 570 20.92 0.22 -37.77
N ASP A 571 22.11 0.48 -37.23
CA ASP A 571 23.14 -0.52 -36.99
C ASP A 571 23.14 -0.89 -35.51
N LEU A 572 22.81 -2.15 -35.21
CA LEU A 572 22.73 -2.63 -33.84
C LEU A 572 24.08 -3.15 -33.36
N LEU A 573 24.47 -2.71 -32.16
CA LEU A 573 25.67 -3.16 -31.46
C LEU A 573 25.30 -3.91 -30.18
N GLY A 574 26.05 -4.96 -29.87
CA GLY A 574 25.81 -5.78 -28.69
C GLY A 574 26.56 -7.11 -28.72
N THR A 575 26.62 -7.79 -27.58
CA THR A 575 27.25 -9.11 -27.44
C THR A 575 26.23 -10.26 -27.37
N ARG A 576 24.93 -9.94 -27.40
CA ARG A 576 23.83 -10.90 -27.40
C ARG A 576 22.98 -10.76 -28.67
N GLY A 577 22.14 -11.76 -28.90
CA GLY A 577 21.42 -11.91 -30.16
C GLY A 577 22.31 -12.45 -31.28
N ILE A 578 21.74 -12.54 -32.48
CA ILE A 578 22.46 -12.94 -33.69
C ILE A 578 22.44 -11.76 -34.65
N ALA A 579 23.60 -11.37 -35.18
CA ALA A 579 23.68 -10.29 -36.15
C ALA A 579 22.74 -10.56 -37.35
N PRO A 580 21.96 -9.57 -37.81
CA PRO A 580 22.06 -8.13 -37.50
C PRO A 580 21.23 -7.65 -36.29
N TYR A 581 20.69 -8.54 -35.47
CA TYR A 581 19.76 -8.24 -34.35
C TYR A 581 20.48 -8.22 -33.00
N LEU A 582 21.63 -7.53 -32.94
CA LEU A 582 22.46 -7.51 -31.73
C LEU A 582 21.87 -6.61 -30.64
N HIS A 583 22.05 -6.98 -29.37
CA HIS A 583 21.61 -6.20 -28.23
C HIS A 583 22.38 -6.56 -26.96
N GLU A 584 22.04 -5.90 -25.86
CA GLU A 584 22.49 -6.15 -24.49
C GLU A 584 21.29 -6.39 -23.55
N GLY A 585 20.21 -7.02 -24.03
CA GLY A 585 19.15 -7.59 -23.19
C GLY A 585 19.61 -8.82 -22.39
N ARG A 586 19.33 -8.86 -21.08
CA ARG A 586 19.76 -9.96 -20.19
C ARG A 586 18.63 -10.39 -19.26
N GLY A 587 18.09 -11.58 -19.50
CA GLY A 587 16.96 -12.10 -18.73
C GLY A 587 17.19 -12.10 -17.22
N GLY A 588 16.23 -11.57 -16.47
CA GLY A 588 16.26 -11.47 -15.00
C GLY A 588 17.16 -10.36 -14.43
N TRP A 589 17.83 -9.56 -15.26
CA TRP A 589 18.72 -8.51 -14.76
C TRP A 589 17.95 -7.28 -14.33
N SER A 590 18.33 -6.74 -13.17
CA SER A 590 17.88 -5.44 -12.67
C SER A 590 18.98 -4.39 -12.86
N THR A 591 18.69 -3.14 -12.53
CA THR A 591 19.74 -2.10 -12.50
C THR A 591 20.91 -2.44 -11.57
N VAL A 592 20.63 -3.13 -10.45
CA VAL A 592 21.66 -3.60 -9.51
C VAL A 592 22.56 -4.66 -10.15
N THR A 593 21.98 -5.59 -10.91
CA THR A 593 22.76 -6.63 -11.61
C THR A 593 23.74 -6.01 -12.61
N TYR A 594 23.31 -4.99 -13.37
CA TYR A 594 24.20 -4.27 -14.29
C TYR A 594 25.34 -3.54 -13.58
N LEU A 595 25.09 -2.99 -12.40
CA LEU A 595 26.08 -2.25 -11.63
C LEU A 595 26.99 -3.12 -10.75
N THR A 596 26.82 -4.44 -10.78
CA THR A 596 27.61 -5.37 -9.95
C THR A 596 28.17 -6.53 -10.77
N ASN A 597 29.16 -7.24 -10.22
CA ASN A 597 29.66 -8.51 -10.77
C ASN A 597 28.97 -9.72 -10.14
N THR A 598 27.67 -9.63 -9.89
CA THR A 598 26.89 -10.74 -9.32
C THR A 598 26.80 -11.93 -10.28
N THR A 599 27.08 -11.72 -11.56
CA THR A 599 27.26 -12.79 -12.54
C THR A 599 28.59 -12.62 -13.26
N ALA A 600 29.34 -13.70 -13.46
CA ALA A 600 30.61 -13.69 -14.20
C ALA A 600 30.46 -13.34 -15.71
N THR A 601 29.27 -12.91 -16.14
CA THR A 601 28.90 -12.65 -17.53
C THR A 601 28.64 -11.17 -17.84
N ASN A 602 28.78 -10.29 -16.83
CA ASN A 602 28.60 -8.84 -17.02
C ASN A 602 29.76 -8.23 -17.80
N LYS A 603 29.54 -8.01 -19.10
CA LYS A 603 30.53 -7.41 -20.02
C LYS A 603 30.78 -5.92 -19.74
N PHE A 604 29.89 -5.25 -19.01
CA PHE A 604 30.06 -3.87 -18.58
C PHE A 604 30.84 -3.74 -17.27
N TRP A 605 31.05 -4.84 -16.54
CA TRP A 605 31.84 -4.81 -15.32
C TRP A 605 33.33 -4.73 -15.64
N ASN A 606 33.97 -3.63 -15.26
CA ASN A 606 35.41 -3.50 -15.37
C ASN A 606 36.08 -4.06 -14.11
N PRO A 607 36.84 -5.17 -14.21
CA PRO A 607 37.50 -5.78 -13.05
C PRO A 607 38.61 -4.91 -12.45
N GLY A 608 39.11 -3.91 -13.19
CA GLY A 608 40.10 -2.95 -12.71
C GLY A 608 39.52 -1.82 -11.87
N THR A 609 38.30 -1.36 -12.18
CA THR A 609 37.62 -0.27 -11.42
C THR A 609 36.55 -0.79 -10.48
N LEU A 610 36.20 -2.08 -10.57
CA LEU A 610 35.13 -2.73 -9.80
C LEU A 610 33.79 -1.97 -9.92
N ALA A 611 33.45 -1.55 -11.14
CA ALA A 611 32.24 -0.81 -11.43
C ALA A 611 31.73 -1.07 -12.86
N PHE A 612 30.49 -0.66 -13.11
CA PHE A 612 29.96 -0.52 -14.47
C PHE A 612 30.76 0.54 -15.22
N ASP A 613 31.33 0.15 -16.36
CA ASP A 613 32.20 0.98 -17.16
C ASP A 613 31.90 0.77 -18.65
N PHE A 614 31.24 1.77 -19.23
CA PHE A 614 30.86 1.73 -20.63
C PHE A 614 32.06 1.87 -21.57
N THR A 615 33.07 2.66 -21.19
CA THR A 615 34.32 2.82 -21.96
C THR A 615 35.09 1.51 -22.05
N TYR A 616 35.19 0.80 -20.93
CA TYR A 616 35.76 -0.54 -20.88
C TYR A 616 35.00 -1.48 -21.82
N TYR A 617 33.67 -1.53 -21.72
CA TYR A 617 32.84 -2.36 -22.61
C TYR A 617 33.09 -2.06 -24.10
N MET A 618 33.01 -0.78 -24.51
CA MET A 618 33.22 -0.36 -25.90
C MET A 618 34.60 -0.78 -26.42
N THR A 619 35.63 -0.62 -25.58
CA THR A 619 37.00 -1.02 -25.90
C THR A 619 37.13 -2.53 -26.05
N GLN A 620 36.58 -3.32 -25.12
CA GLN A 620 36.66 -4.78 -25.16
C GLN A 620 35.91 -5.39 -26.36
N GLN A 621 34.82 -4.75 -26.81
CA GLN A 621 34.07 -5.21 -27.97
C GLN A 621 34.61 -4.64 -29.30
N GLY A 622 35.61 -3.76 -29.27
CA GLY A 622 36.17 -3.14 -30.47
C GLY A 622 35.22 -2.14 -31.15
N TYR A 623 34.28 -1.56 -30.41
CA TYR A 623 33.35 -0.56 -30.94
C TYR A 623 33.96 0.84 -30.89
N ALA A 624 34.17 1.45 -32.06
CA ALA A 624 34.77 2.77 -32.17
C ALA A 624 33.80 3.93 -31.86
N ALA A 625 32.50 3.73 -32.05
CA ALA A 625 31.47 4.76 -31.84
C ALA A 625 30.08 4.15 -31.64
N VAL A 626 29.23 4.89 -30.94
CA VAL A 626 27.79 4.66 -30.78
C VAL A 626 27.11 6.02 -30.82
N ASP A 627 25.95 6.12 -31.46
CA ASP A 627 25.17 7.36 -31.58
C ASP A 627 24.13 7.47 -30.46
N ASP A 628 23.39 6.38 -30.24
CA ASP A 628 22.29 6.32 -29.28
C ASP A 628 22.41 5.07 -28.38
N VAL A 629 22.04 5.19 -27.11
CA VAL A 629 21.90 4.07 -26.18
C VAL A 629 20.47 4.09 -25.62
N VAL A 630 19.76 2.98 -25.77
CA VAL A 630 18.40 2.81 -25.27
C VAL A 630 18.43 1.86 -24.09
N ILE A 631 17.94 2.32 -22.94
CA ILE A 631 17.91 1.56 -21.69
C ILE A 631 16.47 1.14 -21.42
N PHE A 632 16.21 -0.16 -21.46
CA PHE A 632 14.92 -0.78 -21.18
C PHE A 632 15.03 -1.74 -20.00
N ILE A 633 15.13 -1.17 -18.79
CA ILE A 633 15.27 -1.88 -17.52
C ILE A 633 14.25 -1.31 -16.53
N GLY A 634 13.67 -2.17 -15.70
CA GLY A 634 12.79 -1.77 -14.59
C GLY A 634 11.89 -2.90 -14.11
N THR A 635 11.60 -3.88 -14.98
CA THR A 635 10.73 -5.03 -14.70
C THR A 635 11.24 -5.85 -13.52
N ASN A 636 12.56 -6.10 -13.47
CA ASN A 636 13.20 -6.89 -12.40
C ASN A 636 13.60 -6.07 -11.17
N ASP A 637 13.31 -4.77 -11.13
CA ASP A 637 13.62 -3.88 -10.01
C ASP A 637 12.47 -3.81 -8.97
N LEU A 638 11.58 -4.81 -8.97
CA LEU A 638 10.43 -4.88 -8.05
C LEU A 638 10.80 -4.92 -6.57
N SER A 639 11.99 -5.36 -6.18
CA SER A 639 12.48 -5.27 -4.80
C SER A 639 13.37 -4.05 -4.55
N THR A 640 13.82 -3.37 -5.61
CA THR A 640 14.67 -2.19 -5.53
C THR A 640 13.85 -0.99 -5.03
N ASN A 641 14.43 -0.20 -4.12
CA ASN A 641 13.86 1.09 -3.74
C ASN A 641 13.89 2.03 -4.97
N ILE A 642 12.84 2.82 -5.16
CA ILE A 642 12.73 3.69 -6.33
C ILE A 642 13.85 4.73 -6.43
N GLU A 643 14.36 5.26 -5.32
CA GLU A 643 15.51 6.19 -5.33
C GLU A 643 16.80 5.49 -5.75
N THR A 644 17.00 4.26 -5.31
CA THR A 644 18.13 3.42 -5.73
C THR A 644 18.04 3.10 -7.22
N LEU A 645 16.86 2.72 -7.72
CA LEU A 645 16.60 2.49 -9.14
C LEU A 645 16.99 3.73 -9.98
N ILE A 646 16.51 4.91 -9.61
CA ILE A 646 16.83 6.17 -10.30
C ILE A 646 18.33 6.49 -10.22
N THR A 647 18.94 6.32 -9.04
CA THR A 647 20.37 6.54 -8.86
C THR A 647 21.18 5.61 -9.75
N ASN A 648 20.80 4.34 -9.84
CA ASN A 648 21.49 3.36 -10.68
C ASN A 648 21.40 3.73 -12.17
N LEU A 649 20.21 4.12 -12.66
CA LEU A 649 20.03 4.59 -14.04
C LEU A 649 20.88 5.83 -14.33
N LYS A 650 20.97 6.78 -13.38
CA LYS A 650 21.85 7.95 -13.49
C LYS A 650 23.33 7.56 -13.54
N THR A 651 23.76 6.58 -12.76
CA THR A 651 25.13 6.04 -12.79
C THR A 651 25.46 5.42 -14.15
N ILE A 652 24.59 4.57 -14.69
CA ILE A 652 24.75 3.97 -16.03
C ILE A 652 24.86 5.06 -17.10
N ARG A 653 23.93 6.03 -17.09
CA ARG A 653 23.95 7.18 -18.01
C ARG A 653 25.25 7.98 -17.93
N THR A 654 25.74 8.22 -16.72
CA THR A 654 26.95 9.01 -16.49
C THR A 654 28.17 8.30 -17.07
N SER A 655 28.27 6.97 -16.89
CA SER A 655 29.32 6.15 -17.49
C SER A 655 29.27 6.16 -19.03
N ILE A 656 28.07 6.08 -19.62
CA ILE A 656 27.88 6.19 -21.09
C ILE A 656 28.36 7.55 -21.61
N LEU A 657 27.96 8.66 -20.97
CA LEU A 657 28.33 10.01 -21.40
C LEU A 657 29.81 10.33 -21.14
N ALA A 658 30.46 9.63 -20.21
CA ALA A 658 31.90 9.73 -19.99
C ALA A 658 32.72 9.15 -21.15
N PHE A 659 32.22 8.11 -21.84
CA PHE A 659 32.84 7.61 -23.07
C PHE A 659 32.74 8.64 -24.20
N ASN A 660 31.55 9.22 -24.39
CA ASN A 660 31.33 10.32 -25.34
C ASN A 660 30.08 11.13 -24.96
N ALA A 661 30.26 12.40 -24.64
CA ALA A 661 29.19 13.29 -24.20
C ALA A 661 28.12 13.57 -25.27
N ASN A 662 28.39 13.25 -26.54
CA ASN A 662 27.44 13.43 -27.64
C ASN A 662 26.42 12.30 -27.77
N ILE A 663 26.64 11.16 -27.10
CA ILE A 663 25.72 10.01 -27.14
C ILE A 663 24.35 10.43 -26.59
N LYS A 664 23.28 10.05 -27.28
CA LYS A 664 21.92 10.21 -26.77
C LYS A 664 21.54 8.99 -25.96
N VAL A 665 21.09 9.21 -24.71
CA VAL A 665 20.69 8.14 -23.80
C VAL A 665 19.19 8.24 -23.59
N HIS A 666 18.46 7.19 -23.92
CA HIS A 666 17.00 7.12 -23.87
C HIS A 666 16.54 6.04 -22.88
N PHE A 667 15.45 6.32 -22.17
CA PHE A 667 14.91 5.42 -21.14
C PHE A 667 13.52 4.95 -21.54
N VAL A 668 13.36 3.65 -21.70
CA VAL A 668 12.06 3.05 -22.01
C VAL A 668 11.25 2.92 -20.72
N LEU A 669 10.01 3.39 -20.74
CA LEU A 669 9.09 3.23 -19.62
C LEU A 669 8.70 1.76 -19.47
N THR A 670 8.62 1.29 -18.24
CA THR A 670 8.26 -0.11 -17.93
C THR A 670 6.82 -0.40 -18.36
N PRO A 671 6.57 -1.39 -19.23
CA PRO A 671 5.21 -1.75 -19.65
C PRO A 671 4.41 -2.33 -18.48
N PRO A 672 3.06 -2.27 -18.53
CA PRO A 672 2.25 -2.95 -17.53
C PRO A 672 2.45 -4.48 -17.62
N PRO A 673 2.27 -5.21 -16.50
CA PRO A 673 2.17 -6.67 -16.57
C PRO A 673 0.84 -7.09 -17.22
N SER A 674 0.64 -8.39 -17.41
CA SER A 674 -0.63 -8.92 -17.87
C SER A 674 -1.76 -8.68 -16.87
N SER A 675 -2.98 -8.59 -17.39
CA SER A 675 -4.20 -8.34 -16.62
C SER A 675 -4.83 -9.61 -16.04
N SER A 676 -4.07 -10.71 -15.91
CA SER A 676 -4.55 -12.03 -15.54
C SER A 676 -4.12 -12.47 -14.14
N PHE A 677 -5.10 -12.66 -13.24
CA PHE A 677 -4.83 -13.23 -11.91
C PHE A 677 -4.27 -14.66 -11.95
N TYR A 678 -4.52 -15.40 -13.03
CA TYR A 678 -3.99 -16.75 -13.20
C TYR A 678 -2.46 -16.72 -13.30
N ALA A 679 -1.91 -15.84 -14.13
CA ALA A 679 -0.47 -15.66 -14.31
C ALA A 679 0.26 -15.24 -13.01
N PHE A 680 -0.45 -14.63 -12.06
CA PHE A 680 0.09 -14.16 -10.78
C PHE A 680 -0.06 -15.14 -9.61
N GLY A 681 -0.58 -16.36 -9.83
CA GLY A 681 -0.54 -17.42 -8.80
C GLY A 681 -1.53 -17.25 -7.64
N ARG A 682 -2.73 -16.69 -7.89
CA ARG A 682 -3.91 -16.63 -6.99
C ARG A 682 -4.07 -15.41 -6.06
N SER A 683 -3.25 -14.36 -6.13
CA SER A 683 -3.45 -13.12 -5.35
C SER A 683 -3.76 -11.91 -6.24
N ARG A 684 -4.99 -11.38 -6.14
CA ARG A 684 -5.38 -10.13 -6.83
C ARG A 684 -4.57 -8.92 -6.36
N LEU A 685 -4.24 -8.87 -5.08
CA LEU A 685 -3.50 -7.75 -4.50
C LEU A 685 -2.10 -7.63 -5.11
N PHE A 686 -1.44 -8.77 -5.36
CA PHE A 686 -0.09 -8.77 -5.90
C PHE A 686 0.00 -8.27 -7.35
N GLN A 687 -1.03 -8.50 -8.17
CA GLN A 687 -1.10 -7.91 -9.51
C GLN A 687 -1.20 -6.40 -9.45
N TRP A 688 -2.16 -5.90 -8.67
CA TRP A 688 -2.39 -4.48 -8.49
C TRP A 688 -1.16 -3.76 -7.91
N ASP A 689 -0.47 -4.38 -6.93
CA ASP A 689 0.76 -3.85 -6.34
C ASP A 689 1.86 -3.67 -7.40
N VAL A 690 2.03 -4.65 -8.28
CA VAL A 690 3.03 -4.59 -9.36
C VAL A 690 2.67 -3.57 -10.43
N GLU A 691 1.40 -3.53 -10.86
CA GLU A 691 0.91 -2.51 -11.80
C GLU A 691 1.18 -1.08 -11.28
N ASN A 692 0.83 -0.82 -10.02
CA ASN A 692 1.05 0.48 -9.40
C ASN A 692 2.54 0.79 -9.19
N LYS A 693 3.35 -0.22 -8.87
CA LYS A 693 4.80 -0.04 -8.74
C LYS A 693 5.44 0.34 -10.08
N PHE A 694 5.08 -0.31 -11.18
CA PHE A 694 5.57 0.05 -12.52
C PHE A 694 5.09 1.44 -12.95
N LYS A 695 3.83 1.81 -12.67
CA LYS A 695 3.35 3.18 -12.89
C LYS A 695 4.13 4.22 -12.06
N GLY A 696 4.47 3.87 -10.82
CA GLY A 696 5.35 4.67 -9.96
C GLY A 696 6.76 4.86 -10.54
N PHE A 697 7.37 3.78 -11.08
CA PHE A 697 8.64 3.85 -11.79
C PHE A 697 8.54 4.80 -13.00
N ASN A 698 7.52 4.61 -13.83
CA ASN A 698 7.32 5.43 -15.03
C ASN A 698 7.13 6.91 -14.70
N LYS A 699 6.38 7.23 -13.63
CA LYS A 699 6.25 8.61 -13.13
C LYS A 699 7.62 9.21 -12.83
N ARG A 700 8.49 8.47 -12.14
CA ARG A 700 9.85 8.91 -11.82
C ARG A 700 10.74 8.99 -13.05
N TYR A 701 10.63 8.06 -13.99
CA TYR A 701 11.42 8.10 -15.23
C TYR A 701 11.10 9.37 -16.03
N ILE A 702 9.81 9.70 -16.15
CA ILE A 702 9.34 10.93 -16.78
C ILE A 702 9.93 12.16 -16.08
N THR A 703 9.83 12.24 -14.74
CA THR A 703 10.36 13.38 -13.97
C THR A 703 11.87 13.57 -14.13
N GLU A 704 12.64 12.48 -14.17
CA GLU A 704 14.11 12.53 -14.10
C GLU A 704 14.78 12.57 -15.47
N PHE A 705 14.15 12.02 -16.50
CA PHE A 705 14.78 11.75 -17.78
C PHE A 705 14.07 12.36 -18.99
N GLU A 706 12.96 13.08 -18.83
CA GLU A 706 12.42 13.88 -19.93
C GLU A 706 13.46 14.87 -20.48
N PRO A 707 13.47 15.12 -21.82
CA PRO A 707 12.58 14.59 -22.85
C PRO A 707 13.05 13.24 -23.45
N ASN A 708 13.94 12.51 -22.76
CA ASN A 708 14.58 11.29 -23.23
C ASN A 708 13.91 10.00 -22.74
N VAL A 709 12.57 9.99 -22.71
CA VAL A 709 11.78 8.81 -22.31
C VAL A 709 10.98 8.25 -23.48
N ILE A 710 10.87 6.92 -23.57
CA ILE A 710 10.15 6.19 -24.61
C ILE A 710 8.97 5.44 -23.95
N PRO A 711 7.73 5.91 -24.11
CA PRO A 711 6.61 5.45 -23.31
C PRO A 711 5.93 4.19 -23.87
N VAL A 712 6.64 3.06 -24.04
CA VAL A 712 6.05 1.83 -24.63
C VAL A 712 4.82 1.31 -23.88
N ASN A 713 4.68 1.66 -22.58
CA ASN A 713 3.51 1.33 -21.77
C ASN A 713 2.18 1.85 -22.33
N LEU A 714 2.19 2.87 -23.20
CA LEU A 714 0.94 3.40 -23.78
C LEU A 714 0.30 2.47 -24.81
N ASN A 715 1.09 1.67 -25.53
CA ASN A 715 0.65 0.96 -26.73
C ASN A 715 0.39 -0.54 -26.52
N LEU A 716 0.31 -1.02 -25.28
CA LEU A 716 0.19 -2.45 -24.97
C LEU A 716 -1.17 -2.80 -24.37
N ASP A 717 -1.87 -3.76 -24.95
CA ASP A 717 -3.05 -4.36 -24.36
C ASP A 717 -2.64 -5.44 -23.35
N ALA A 718 -2.91 -5.19 -22.06
CA ALA A 718 -2.54 -6.12 -20.98
C ALA A 718 -3.28 -7.48 -21.03
N TRP A 719 -4.22 -7.68 -21.95
CA TRP A 719 -4.91 -8.96 -22.15
C TRP A 719 -4.61 -9.56 -23.53
N TYR A 720 -4.89 -8.80 -24.59
CA TYR A 720 -4.89 -9.33 -25.96
C TYR A 720 -3.49 -9.44 -26.57
N ASP A 721 -2.51 -8.69 -26.05
CA ASP A 721 -1.15 -8.71 -26.56
C ASP A 721 -0.25 -9.71 -25.82
N PHE A 722 -0.79 -10.50 -24.88
CA PHE A 722 -0.05 -11.50 -24.11
C PHE A 722 -0.37 -12.95 -24.55
N PRO A 723 0.53 -13.93 -24.29
CA PRO A 723 0.28 -15.34 -24.55
C PRO A 723 -0.93 -15.86 -23.76
N ARG A 724 -1.87 -16.50 -24.46
CA ARG A 724 -3.10 -17.05 -23.88
C ARG A 724 -3.14 -18.56 -24.03
N ILE A 725 -3.65 -19.23 -23.00
CA ILE A 725 -3.95 -20.66 -23.00
C ILE A 725 -5.44 -20.90 -22.84
N THR A 726 -5.89 -22.05 -23.33
CA THR A 726 -7.26 -22.52 -23.16
C THR A 726 -7.31 -23.54 -22.03
N LEU A 727 -8.17 -23.32 -21.03
CA LEU A 727 -8.42 -24.25 -19.93
C LEU A 727 -9.87 -24.72 -19.93
N THR A 728 -10.13 -25.94 -19.49
CA THR A 728 -11.50 -26.38 -19.14
C THR A 728 -11.99 -25.63 -17.91
N ARG A 729 -13.25 -25.16 -17.91
CA ARG A 729 -13.84 -24.37 -16.80
C ARG A 729 -13.75 -25.08 -15.46
N SER A 730 -13.98 -26.39 -15.45
CA SER A 730 -13.79 -27.24 -14.28
C SER A 730 -13.70 -28.70 -14.71
N GLN A 731 -13.30 -29.60 -13.81
CA GLN A 731 -13.26 -31.04 -14.10
C GLN A 731 -14.60 -31.64 -14.55
N ARG A 732 -15.73 -30.96 -14.31
CA ARG A 732 -17.09 -31.41 -14.68
C ARG A 732 -17.79 -30.49 -15.68
N ASN A 733 -17.16 -29.40 -16.09
CA ASN A 733 -17.65 -28.53 -17.16
C ASN A 733 -16.61 -28.54 -18.29
N THR A 734 -16.95 -29.21 -19.39
CA THR A 734 -16.10 -29.36 -20.57
C THR A 734 -16.00 -28.08 -21.42
N GLU A 735 -16.77 -27.04 -21.11
CA GLU A 735 -16.57 -25.72 -21.71
C GLU A 735 -15.17 -25.18 -21.40
N THR A 736 -14.64 -24.40 -22.33
CA THR A 736 -13.31 -23.81 -22.22
C THR A 736 -13.36 -22.32 -21.93
N ILE A 737 -12.32 -21.82 -21.25
CA ILE A 737 -12.03 -20.39 -21.08
C ILE A 737 -10.63 -20.10 -21.59
N GLU A 738 -10.44 -18.93 -22.18
CA GLU A 738 -9.12 -18.38 -22.46
C GLU A 738 -8.64 -17.56 -21.27
N ILE A 739 -7.37 -17.69 -20.94
CA ILE A 739 -6.70 -16.94 -19.89
C ILE A 739 -5.29 -16.59 -20.34
N VAL A 740 -4.75 -15.46 -19.89
CA VAL A 740 -3.33 -15.14 -20.10
C VAL A 740 -2.48 -16.02 -19.17
N GLU A 741 -1.49 -16.70 -19.76
CA GLU A 741 -0.57 -17.61 -19.06
C GLU A 741 0.64 -16.87 -18.48
N GLU A 742 1.13 -15.87 -19.21
CA GLU A 742 2.35 -15.14 -18.86
C GLU A 742 2.10 -13.84 -18.11
N ARG A 743 3.06 -13.48 -17.25
CA ARG A 743 2.92 -12.34 -16.34
C ARG A 743 3.50 -11.04 -16.90
N TYR A 744 4.67 -11.12 -17.52
CA TYR A 744 5.46 -9.94 -17.92
C TYR A 744 5.78 -9.92 -19.40
N HIS A 745 5.99 -11.09 -19.98
CA HIS A 745 6.35 -11.26 -21.38
C HIS A 745 5.10 -11.27 -22.24
N CYS A 746 5.04 -10.30 -23.15
CA CYS A 746 3.98 -10.21 -24.13
C CYS A 746 4.22 -11.20 -25.29
N SER A 747 3.18 -11.43 -26.10
CA SER A 747 3.32 -12.18 -27.34
C SER A 747 4.11 -11.36 -28.37
N GLN A 748 4.45 -11.97 -29.52
CA GLN A 748 5.10 -11.23 -30.62
C GLN A 748 4.32 -9.96 -31.02
N VAL A 749 2.98 -9.99 -30.96
CA VAL A 749 2.14 -8.82 -31.24
C VAL A 749 2.44 -7.66 -30.27
N GLY A 750 2.60 -7.96 -28.98
CA GLY A 750 2.97 -6.94 -27.99
C GLY A 750 4.38 -6.39 -28.21
N TYR A 751 5.34 -7.25 -28.57
CA TYR A 751 6.69 -6.82 -28.91
C TYR A 751 6.73 -5.96 -30.18
N ASP A 752 5.91 -6.26 -31.18
CA ASP A 752 5.77 -5.43 -32.38
C ASP A 752 5.23 -4.03 -32.03
N LYS A 753 4.28 -3.95 -31.09
CA LYS A 753 3.78 -2.65 -30.59
C LYS A 753 4.83 -1.87 -29.79
N PHE A 754 5.74 -2.54 -29.07
CA PHE A 754 6.92 -1.86 -28.51
C PHE A 754 7.81 -1.29 -29.60
N ALA A 755 8.07 -2.06 -30.67
CA ALA A 755 8.85 -1.61 -31.81
C ALA A 755 8.23 -0.39 -32.50
N ASP A 756 6.91 -0.31 -32.65
CA ASP A 756 6.22 0.86 -33.24
C ASP A 756 6.43 2.16 -32.44
N VAL A 757 6.36 2.08 -31.10
CA VAL A 757 6.58 3.24 -30.23
C VAL A 757 8.04 3.69 -30.28
N ILE A 758 8.98 2.74 -30.17
CA ILE A 758 10.42 3.03 -30.25
C ILE A 758 10.76 3.60 -31.63
N TYR A 759 10.20 3.05 -32.70
CA TYR A 759 10.39 3.54 -34.06
C TYR A 759 9.93 4.99 -34.20
N SER A 760 8.72 5.31 -33.77
CA SER A 760 8.18 6.67 -33.87
C SER A 760 9.00 7.68 -33.07
N TYR A 761 9.48 7.27 -31.89
CA TYR A 761 10.39 8.07 -31.09
C TYR A 761 11.73 8.33 -31.83
N LEU A 762 12.37 7.29 -32.35
CA LEU A 762 13.66 7.41 -33.05
C LEU A 762 13.55 8.19 -34.36
N MET A 763 12.47 8.02 -35.13
CA MET A 763 12.20 8.83 -36.32
C MET A 763 12.21 10.32 -35.98
N LYS A 764 11.58 10.72 -34.87
CA LYS A 764 11.62 12.11 -34.42
C LYS A 764 13.02 12.55 -33.98
N LYS A 765 13.80 11.69 -33.31
CA LYS A 765 15.15 12.06 -32.84
C LYS A 765 16.18 12.12 -33.96
N TRP A 766 15.93 11.47 -35.09
CA TRP A 766 16.82 11.47 -36.25
C TRP A 766 16.36 12.41 -37.38
N ALA A 767 15.15 12.95 -37.28
CA ALA A 767 14.66 14.10 -38.04
C ALA A 767 15.41 15.37 -37.66
#